data_AF-A0AAE4NLK1-F1
#
_entry.id   AF-A0AAE4NLK1-F1
#
_cell.length_a   1.000
_cell.length_b   1.000
_cell.length_c   1.000
_cell.angle_alpha   90.00
_cell.angle_beta   90.00
_cell.angle_gamma   90.00
#
_symmetry.space_group_name_H-M   'P 1'
#
loop_
_entity.id
_entity.type
_entity.pdbx_description
1 polymer ?
#
loop_
_entity_poly.entity_id
_entity_poly.type
_entity_poly.pdbx_seq_one_letter_code
_entity_poly.pdbx_strand_id
1 'polypeptide(L)'
;MKEGVSLSQRILAAFCVLSALFLGYWAFAMTQSEGIFETGSFINVGSNDGQGSEILAALDEAAQSKGERIAVELEQPDHTDVYAAGDFGSSWYDTIAPGSPVRVHDLSELPDEDPRQLLQLSGGEDFKNTVYGILDAYSAQHQELESLEWSFLFTDTALAGIYFLILATCFAVVVAGAIARTRDYAVWQLMGLSPSVIFAREFRRSYASAFLSALAIGAVALVLCAILVSPRVMLGIMRYSAVFLFPLLAVMVVAFLLTTWACKKLALRDRLKGKLPQRSTVAIVVLLKLVPCIAAVGLIAPALNHLHEVEVQNGVGNFWKQADDLQILELSGARDSDGIVDSTHKLAELARAKSAVGQFQYVQFSEDSPAEFGGVGRDMLSFNYTAAMRSVEGPLREELQNSPPHEPTRYIPRGLEGIADSVPKDFYCSEHECPVEILDSDDFDVATWQIDETGWGEQIKTAGPVMTIFPDDQLPSDRTIVAGMTQNGTGFLGGVPPELRDDPDLSNFVLKTNSAAHLWAKGNASLRADTVALVLGVIAAALIALTMAVIAGFLYRKLFAQRLRVYRFMGIPMTRAYRYLWLADAAICCVTIAYLWFKGGQARELERMNSMPAVVAQLKVTPEAMAYGVGLSILVAVVSVMTMVHISYRAGKR
;
A
#
# COMPACT_ATOMS: atom_id res chain seq x y z
N MET A 1 -23.79 -4.16 37.86
CA MET A 1 -22.89 -5.19 37.28
C MET A 1 -23.48 -5.90 36.06
N LYS A 2 -24.76 -6.33 36.05
CA LYS A 2 -25.42 -6.88 34.85
C LYS A 2 -25.38 -5.92 33.64
N GLU A 3 -25.56 -4.62 33.89
CA GLU A 3 -25.50 -3.55 32.86
C GLU A 3 -24.15 -3.43 32.13
N GLY A 4 -23.03 -3.63 32.84
CA GLY A 4 -21.69 -3.47 32.24
C GLY A 4 -21.33 -4.59 31.25
N VAL A 5 -21.80 -5.81 31.51
CA VAL A 5 -21.56 -6.96 30.61
C VAL A 5 -22.54 -6.98 29.44
N SER A 6 -23.75 -6.42 29.59
CA SER A 6 -24.63 -6.21 28.43
C SER A 6 -24.10 -5.12 27.53
N LEU A 7 -23.46 -4.10 28.10
CA LEU A 7 -22.83 -3.02 27.33
C LEU A 7 -21.66 -3.55 26.48
N SER A 8 -20.74 -4.33 27.04
CA SER A 8 -19.60 -4.88 26.29
C SER A 8 -20.00 -5.79 25.13
N GLN A 9 -21.05 -6.60 25.29
CA GLN A 9 -21.56 -7.48 24.24
C GLN A 9 -22.32 -6.71 23.14
N ARG A 10 -23.04 -5.65 23.50
CA ARG A 10 -23.67 -4.75 22.52
C ARG A 10 -22.62 -3.99 21.71
N ILE A 11 -21.59 -3.48 22.37
CA ILE A 11 -20.44 -2.84 21.71
C ILE A 11 -19.79 -3.81 20.73
N LEU A 12 -19.60 -5.07 21.11
CA LEU A 12 -19.02 -6.09 20.23
C LEU A 12 -19.87 -6.37 18.97
N ALA A 13 -21.19 -6.54 19.10
CA ALA A 13 -22.05 -6.76 17.94
C ALA A 13 -22.03 -5.57 16.96
N ALA A 14 -22.06 -4.35 17.48
CA ALA A 14 -21.92 -3.15 16.66
C ALA A 14 -20.52 -3.07 16.04
N PHE A 15 -19.48 -3.36 16.83
CA PHE A 15 -18.09 -3.36 16.37
C PHE A 15 -17.87 -4.33 15.21
N CYS A 16 -18.44 -5.54 15.22
CA CYS A 16 -18.28 -6.48 14.10
C CYS A 16 -18.86 -5.95 12.79
N VAL A 17 -20.08 -5.42 12.82
CA VAL A 17 -20.74 -4.87 11.62
C VAL A 17 -20.03 -3.62 11.12
N LEU A 18 -19.71 -2.69 12.03
CA LEU A 18 -19.01 -1.45 11.67
C LEU A 18 -17.59 -1.71 11.20
N SER A 19 -16.89 -2.71 11.78
CA SER A 19 -15.56 -3.13 11.31
C SER A 19 -15.63 -3.78 9.94
N ALA A 20 -16.64 -4.61 9.65
CA ALA A 20 -16.83 -5.17 8.33
C ALA A 20 -17.11 -4.09 7.28
N LEU A 21 -17.93 -3.09 7.63
CA LEU A 21 -18.20 -1.94 6.76
C LEU A 21 -16.95 -1.07 6.56
N PHE A 22 -16.17 -0.85 7.61
CA PHE A 22 -14.90 -0.14 7.54
C PHE A 22 -13.87 -0.88 6.67
N LEU A 23 -13.72 -2.19 6.86
CA LEU A 23 -12.84 -3.02 6.03
C LEU A 23 -13.31 -3.10 4.58
N GLY A 24 -14.64 -3.13 4.36
CA GLY A 24 -15.21 -3.11 3.02
C GLY A 24 -14.99 -1.78 2.31
N TYR A 25 -15.17 -0.66 3.02
CA TYR A 25 -14.83 0.68 2.52
C TYR A 25 -13.35 0.78 2.20
N TRP A 26 -12.49 0.34 3.12
CA TRP A 26 -11.05 0.42 2.96
C TRP A 26 -10.55 -0.46 1.82
N ALA A 27 -11.00 -1.72 1.72
CA ALA A 27 -10.66 -2.60 0.59
C ALA A 27 -11.09 -1.99 -0.74
N PHE A 28 -12.32 -1.44 -0.81
CA PHE A 28 -12.79 -0.79 -2.02
C PHE A 28 -11.94 0.44 -2.39
N ALA A 29 -11.60 1.29 -1.42
CA ALA A 29 -10.76 2.47 -1.65
C ALA A 29 -9.35 2.08 -2.15
N MET A 30 -8.75 1.03 -1.58
CA MET A 30 -7.45 0.51 -2.02
C MET A 30 -7.52 -0.07 -3.44
N THR A 31 -8.60 -0.79 -3.78
CA THR A 31 -8.74 -1.30 -5.14
C THR A 31 -8.93 -0.19 -6.16
N GLN A 32 -9.65 0.88 -5.81
CA GLN A 32 -9.82 2.02 -6.72
C GLN A 32 -8.53 2.80 -6.95
N SER A 33 -7.66 2.93 -5.95
CA SER A 33 -6.39 3.64 -6.11
C SER A 33 -5.37 2.89 -6.96
N GLU A 34 -5.52 1.57 -7.11
CA GLU A 34 -4.76 0.75 -8.07
C GLU A 34 -5.39 0.75 -9.47
N GLY A 35 -6.32 1.68 -9.73
CA GLY A 35 -6.99 1.76 -11.03
C GLY A 35 -7.96 0.60 -11.30
N ILE A 36 -8.28 -0.25 -10.32
CA ILE A 36 -9.21 -1.36 -10.52
C ILE A 36 -10.64 -0.84 -10.44
N PHE A 37 -11.26 -0.74 -11.62
CA PHE A 37 -12.63 -0.36 -11.80
C PHE A 37 -13.56 -1.58 -11.97
N GLU A 38 -13.33 -2.43 -12.97
CA GLU A 38 -14.18 -3.60 -13.20
C GLU A 38 -13.63 -4.83 -12.47
N THR A 39 -14.53 -5.69 -11.96
CA THR A 39 -14.18 -6.75 -10.98
C THR A 39 -14.59 -8.16 -11.43
N GLY A 40 -14.82 -8.34 -12.73
CA GLY A 40 -15.16 -9.62 -13.34
C GLY A 40 -13.91 -10.43 -13.66
N SER A 41 -13.12 -9.97 -14.62
CA SER A 41 -11.83 -10.58 -14.99
C SER A 41 -10.83 -9.52 -15.48
N PHE A 42 -9.54 -9.86 -15.38
CA PHE A 42 -8.42 -9.01 -15.77
C PHE A 42 -7.60 -9.73 -16.83
N ILE A 43 -7.46 -9.12 -18.00
CA ILE A 43 -6.72 -9.68 -19.12
C ILE A 43 -5.59 -8.72 -19.45
N ASN A 44 -4.35 -9.18 -19.29
CA ASN A 44 -3.19 -8.46 -19.79
C ASN A 44 -3.01 -8.79 -21.26
N VAL A 45 -3.05 -7.79 -22.14
CA VAL A 45 -2.83 -7.94 -23.57
C VAL A 45 -1.36 -7.65 -23.87
N GLY A 46 -0.68 -8.62 -24.46
CA GLY A 46 0.70 -8.52 -24.92
C GLY A 46 0.80 -8.22 -26.41
N SER A 47 1.89 -8.64 -27.04
CA SER A 47 2.19 -8.34 -28.45
C SER A 47 1.05 -8.74 -29.40
N ASN A 48 0.83 -7.94 -30.44
CA ASN A 48 -0.15 -8.15 -31.50
C ASN A 48 0.48 -7.89 -32.89
N ASP A 49 -0.21 -8.27 -33.97
CA ASP A 49 0.26 -8.13 -35.36
C ASP A 49 0.08 -6.70 -35.95
N GLY A 50 -0.01 -5.66 -35.11
CA GLY A 50 -0.13 -4.26 -35.55
C GLY A 50 -1.55 -3.79 -35.88
N GLN A 51 -2.59 -4.54 -35.48
CA GLN A 51 -4.00 -4.26 -35.77
C GLN A 51 -4.75 -3.65 -34.56
N GLY A 52 -4.10 -2.70 -33.86
CA GLY A 52 -4.57 -2.15 -32.59
C GLY A 52 -5.98 -1.56 -32.63
N SER A 53 -6.26 -0.65 -33.57
CA SER A 53 -7.60 -0.03 -33.70
C SER A 53 -8.69 -1.02 -34.09
N GLU A 54 -8.39 -2.03 -34.89
CA GLU A 54 -9.36 -3.08 -35.25
C GLU A 54 -9.73 -3.93 -34.03
N ILE A 55 -8.74 -4.27 -33.19
CA ILE A 55 -8.96 -4.96 -31.91
C ILE A 55 -9.85 -4.10 -31.00
N LEU A 56 -9.51 -2.82 -30.80
CA LEU A 56 -10.27 -1.93 -29.92
C LEU A 56 -11.72 -1.76 -30.39
N ALA A 57 -11.95 -1.62 -31.70
CA ALA A 57 -13.29 -1.53 -32.27
C ALA A 57 -14.11 -2.82 -32.08
N ALA A 58 -13.49 -3.99 -32.28
CA ALA A 58 -14.15 -5.29 -32.08
C ALA A 58 -14.49 -5.53 -30.60
N LEU A 59 -13.62 -5.10 -29.68
CA LEU A 59 -13.86 -5.14 -28.24
C LEU A 59 -15.04 -4.23 -27.83
N ASP A 60 -15.12 -3.02 -28.40
CA ASP A 60 -16.24 -2.11 -28.15
C ASP A 60 -17.58 -2.67 -28.67
N GLU A 61 -17.62 -3.21 -29.89
CA GLU A 61 -18.82 -3.87 -30.43
C GLU A 61 -19.24 -5.07 -29.57
N ALA A 62 -18.29 -5.86 -29.09
CA ALA A 62 -18.56 -7.00 -28.23
C ALA A 62 -19.15 -6.57 -26.87
N ALA A 63 -18.60 -5.52 -26.26
CA ALA A 63 -19.11 -4.95 -25.00
C ALA A 63 -20.55 -4.46 -25.17
N GLN A 64 -20.82 -3.67 -26.22
CA GLN A 64 -22.15 -3.13 -26.51
C GLN A 64 -23.18 -4.23 -26.81
N SER A 65 -22.83 -5.22 -27.65
CA SER A 65 -23.75 -6.29 -28.04
C SER A 65 -24.14 -7.23 -26.88
N LYS A 66 -23.25 -7.40 -25.90
CA LYS A 66 -23.49 -8.24 -24.72
C LYS A 66 -24.05 -7.46 -23.52
N GLY A 67 -24.04 -6.12 -23.59
CA GLY A 67 -24.40 -5.27 -22.45
C GLY A 67 -23.40 -5.36 -21.30
N GLU A 68 -22.14 -5.65 -21.63
CA GLU A 68 -21.02 -5.78 -20.69
C GLU A 68 -20.07 -4.58 -20.87
N ARG A 69 -19.08 -4.46 -19.98
CA ARG A 69 -18.12 -3.36 -19.99
C ARG A 69 -16.69 -3.85 -20.09
N ILE A 70 -15.88 -3.03 -20.74
CA ILE A 70 -14.42 -3.10 -20.76
C ILE A 70 -13.91 -1.74 -20.30
N ALA A 71 -12.95 -1.73 -19.39
CA ALA A 71 -12.30 -0.50 -18.95
C ALA A 71 -10.78 -0.66 -18.99
N VAL A 72 -10.10 0.39 -19.44
CA VAL A 72 -8.66 0.58 -19.34
C VAL A 72 -8.43 1.88 -18.57
N GLU A 73 -7.53 1.83 -17.60
CA GLU A 73 -7.18 2.96 -16.76
C GLU A 73 -5.79 3.47 -17.11
N LEU A 74 -5.65 4.79 -17.24
CA LEU A 74 -4.38 5.50 -17.35
C LEU A 74 -4.34 6.66 -16.35
N GLU A 75 -3.60 6.48 -15.23
CA GLU A 75 -3.39 7.52 -14.22
C GLU A 75 -2.59 8.70 -14.78
N GLN A 76 -3.11 9.92 -14.61
CA GLN A 76 -2.43 11.16 -14.97
C GLN A 76 -2.10 11.96 -13.70
N PRO A 77 -1.16 12.93 -13.76
CA PRO A 77 -0.77 13.71 -12.59
C PRO A 77 -1.90 14.38 -11.79
N ASP A 78 -3.04 14.69 -12.43
CA ASP A 78 -4.17 15.42 -11.84
C ASP A 78 -5.52 14.67 -11.86
N HIS A 79 -5.64 13.61 -12.65
CA HIS A 79 -6.89 12.89 -12.89
C HIS A 79 -6.59 11.46 -13.37
N THR A 80 -7.57 10.57 -13.34
CA THR A 80 -7.47 9.25 -13.98
C THR A 80 -8.26 9.29 -15.28
N ASP A 81 -7.62 8.94 -16.41
CA ASP A 81 -8.35 8.74 -17.66
C ASP A 81 -8.79 7.28 -17.73
N VAL A 82 -10.11 7.06 -17.89
CA VAL A 82 -10.70 5.73 -18.05
C VAL A 82 -11.27 5.62 -19.45
N TYR A 83 -10.68 4.74 -20.24
CA TYR A 83 -11.11 4.38 -21.59
C TYR A 83 -12.06 3.21 -21.48
N ALA A 84 -13.33 3.44 -21.78
CA ALA A 84 -14.40 2.49 -21.51
C ALA A 84 -15.18 2.10 -22.77
N ALA A 85 -15.62 0.86 -22.82
CA ALA A 85 -16.59 0.35 -23.78
C ALA A 85 -17.83 -0.19 -23.06
N GLY A 86 -18.99 -0.12 -23.73
CA GLY A 86 -20.28 -0.56 -23.21
C GLY A 86 -21.12 0.57 -22.56
N ASP A 87 -22.38 0.26 -22.24
CA ASP A 87 -23.41 1.27 -21.95
C ASP A 87 -23.57 1.57 -20.44
N PHE A 88 -22.71 2.46 -19.89
CA PHE A 88 -22.93 3.08 -18.58
C PHE A 88 -22.38 4.51 -18.55
N GLY A 89 -23.18 5.47 -18.05
CA GLY A 89 -22.82 6.89 -18.02
C GLY A 89 -21.56 7.22 -17.20
N SER A 90 -20.94 8.37 -17.48
CA SER A 90 -19.65 8.79 -16.94
C SER A 90 -19.51 8.71 -15.41
N SER A 91 -20.60 8.89 -14.65
CA SER A 91 -20.60 8.81 -13.19
C SER A 91 -20.43 7.38 -12.62
N TRP A 92 -20.46 6.35 -13.46
CA TRP A 92 -20.16 4.98 -13.04
C TRP A 92 -18.73 4.82 -12.52
N TYR A 93 -17.79 5.58 -13.11
CA TYR A 93 -16.37 5.52 -12.80
C TYR A 93 -15.95 6.51 -11.70
N ASP A 94 -16.88 7.22 -11.06
CA ASP A 94 -16.58 8.11 -9.96
C ASP A 94 -15.89 7.37 -8.80
N THR A 95 -14.82 7.98 -8.29
CA THR A 95 -13.96 7.43 -7.22
C THR A 95 -14.27 8.09 -5.88
N ILE A 96 -13.80 7.45 -4.82
CA ILE A 96 -13.71 8.04 -3.48
C ILE A 96 -12.24 8.31 -3.14
N ALA A 97 -11.98 9.33 -2.31
CA ALA A 97 -10.64 9.60 -1.80
C ALA A 97 -10.03 8.32 -1.17
N PRO A 98 -8.76 7.98 -1.44
CA PRO A 98 -7.74 8.82 -2.10
C PRO A 98 -7.71 8.80 -3.63
N GLY A 99 -8.67 8.15 -4.30
CA GLY A 99 -8.71 8.10 -5.77
C GLY A 99 -8.77 9.49 -6.43
N SER A 100 -8.18 9.59 -7.61
CA SER A 100 -8.14 10.81 -8.42
C SER A 100 -9.49 11.05 -9.12
N PRO A 101 -9.83 12.31 -9.46
CA PRO A 101 -11.00 12.60 -10.29
C PRO A 101 -10.92 11.86 -11.62
N VAL A 102 -12.03 11.29 -12.07
CA VAL A 102 -12.04 10.47 -13.29
C VAL A 102 -12.57 11.23 -14.49
N ARG A 103 -11.90 11.06 -15.63
CA ARG A 103 -12.40 11.45 -16.96
C ARG A 103 -12.62 10.19 -17.78
N VAL A 104 -13.78 10.11 -18.41
CA VAL A 104 -14.18 8.92 -19.17
C VAL A 104 -14.12 9.25 -20.65
N HIS A 105 -13.44 8.41 -21.40
CA HIS A 105 -13.28 8.47 -22.85
C HIS A 105 -13.78 7.16 -23.47
N ASP A 106 -14.06 7.17 -24.76
CA ASP A 106 -14.42 5.94 -25.47
C ASP A 106 -13.18 5.04 -25.62
N LEU A 107 -13.36 3.72 -25.58
CA LEU A 107 -12.23 2.76 -25.69
C LEU A 107 -11.43 2.95 -26.99
N SER A 108 -12.06 3.44 -28.06
CA SER A 108 -11.41 3.74 -29.33
C SER A 108 -10.51 4.97 -29.30
N GLU A 109 -10.62 5.83 -28.28
CA GLU A 109 -9.80 7.04 -28.10
C GLU A 109 -8.51 6.75 -27.30
N LEU A 110 -8.22 5.48 -27.03
CA LEU A 110 -7.02 5.06 -26.32
C LEU A 110 -5.76 5.66 -27.00
N PRO A 111 -4.82 6.26 -26.24
CA PRO A 111 -3.65 6.88 -26.82
C PRO A 111 -2.90 5.86 -27.67
N ASP A 112 -2.44 6.31 -28.83
CA ASP A 112 -1.66 5.48 -29.75
C ASP A 112 -2.38 4.25 -30.31
N GLU A 113 -3.70 4.12 -30.10
CA GLU A 113 -4.52 2.96 -30.49
C GLU A 113 -3.91 1.63 -30.02
N ASP A 114 -3.20 1.64 -28.88
CA ASP A 114 -2.39 0.52 -28.41
C ASP A 114 -3.19 -0.42 -27.48
N PRO A 115 -3.67 -1.59 -27.94
CA PRO A 115 -4.46 -2.48 -27.11
C PRO A 115 -3.63 -3.19 -26.03
N ARG A 116 -2.30 -2.99 -25.95
CA ARG A 116 -1.37 -3.64 -25.00
C ARG A 116 -1.49 -3.06 -23.58
N GLN A 117 -2.68 -3.20 -23.02
CA GLN A 117 -3.07 -2.65 -21.74
C GLN A 117 -3.70 -3.73 -20.87
N LEU A 118 -3.88 -3.42 -19.59
CA LEU A 118 -4.66 -4.25 -18.69
C LEU A 118 -6.16 -4.03 -18.92
N LEU A 119 -6.81 -4.93 -19.64
CA LEU A 119 -8.25 -4.90 -19.86
C LEU A 119 -9.00 -5.38 -18.62
N GLN A 120 -9.90 -4.56 -18.11
CA GLN A 120 -10.76 -4.89 -16.97
C GLN A 120 -12.18 -5.16 -17.46
N LEU A 121 -12.67 -6.39 -17.25
CA LEU A 121 -13.97 -6.83 -17.75
C LEU A 121 -15.01 -6.88 -16.63
N SER A 122 -16.24 -6.43 -16.91
CA SER A 122 -17.39 -6.58 -15.98
C SER A 122 -18.02 -7.97 -16.03
N GLY A 123 -17.99 -8.59 -17.21
CA GLY A 123 -18.76 -9.79 -17.52
C GLY A 123 -18.20 -11.08 -16.93
N GLY A 124 -19.04 -12.11 -16.91
CA GLY A 124 -18.67 -13.46 -16.49
C GLY A 124 -17.89 -14.23 -17.57
N GLU A 125 -17.73 -15.54 -17.34
CA GLU A 125 -16.93 -16.44 -18.19
C GLU A 125 -17.31 -16.39 -19.68
N ASP A 126 -18.60 -16.23 -20.00
CA ASP A 126 -19.10 -16.15 -21.38
C ASP A 126 -18.58 -14.92 -22.12
N PHE A 127 -18.50 -13.76 -21.45
CA PHE A 127 -17.97 -12.53 -22.03
C PHE A 127 -16.45 -12.61 -22.16
N LYS A 128 -15.77 -13.14 -21.13
CA LYS A 128 -14.34 -13.41 -21.16
C LYS A 128 -13.94 -14.28 -22.36
N ASN A 129 -14.65 -15.37 -22.60
CA ASN A 129 -14.41 -16.24 -23.76
C ASN A 129 -14.66 -15.53 -25.10
N THR A 130 -15.58 -14.57 -25.14
CA THR A 130 -15.81 -13.73 -26.33
C THR A 130 -14.60 -12.82 -26.59
N VAL A 131 -14.07 -12.20 -25.53
CA VAL A 131 -12.86 -11.36 -25.61
C VAL A 131 -11.64 -12.19 -26.03
N TYR A 132 -11.44 -13.38 -25.47
CA TYR A 132 -10.37 -14.28 -25.92
C TYR A 132 -10.52 -14.65 -27.40
N GLY A 133 -11.72 -14.98 -27.86
CA GLY A 133 -11.97 -15.27 -29.27
C GLY A 133 -11.61 -14.10 -30.20
N ILE A 134 -11.79 -12.86 -29.76
CA ILE A 134 -11.36 -11.66 -30.49
C ILE A 134 -9.84 -11.57 -30.50
N LEU A 135 -9.20 -11.63 -29.32
CA LEU A 135 -7.75 -11.52 -29.20
C LEU A 135 -7.02 -12.63 -29.99
N ASP A 136 -7.52 -13.86 -29.93
CA ASP A 136 -7.03 -15.00 -30.72
C ASP A 136 -7.18 -14.79 -32.23
N ALA A 137 -8.28 -14.18 -32.68
CA ALA A 137 -8.51 -13.91 -34.10
C ALA A 137 -7.50 -12.91 -34.69
N TYR A 138 -6.97 -12.03 -33.84
CA TYR A 138 -5.98 -11.01 -34.17
C TYR A 138 -4.54 -11.40 -33.73
N SER A 139 -4.30 -12.67 -33.42
CA SER A 139 -3.01 -13.20 -32.94
C SER A 139 -2.45 -12.47 -31.71
N ALA A 140 -3.29 -11.80 -30.93
CA ALA A 140 -2.86 -11.03 -29.77
C ALA A 140 -2.55 -11.96 -28.59
N GLN A 141 -1.33 -11.87 -28.05
CA GLN A 141 -0.98 -12.57 -26.82
C GLN A 141 -1.82 -12.03 -25.68
N HIS A 142 -2.34 -12.91 -24.83
CA HIS A 142 -3.12 -12.51 -23.69
C HIS A 142 -2.92 -13.46 -22.52
N GLN A 143 -2.94 -12.90 -21.31
CA GLN A 143 -2.82 -13.65 -20.07
C GLN A 143 -3.90 -13.22 -19.08
N GLU A 144 -4.60 -14.21 -18.51
CA GLU A 144 -5.52 -13.98 -17.41
C GLU A 144 -4.75 -13.72 -16.11
N LEU A 145 -5.10 -12.63 -15.42
CA LEU A 145 -4.62 -12.34 -14.08
C LEU A 145 -5.71 -12.73 -13.07
N GLU A 146 -5.81 -14.04 -12.82
CA GLU A 146 -6.71 -14.57 -11.80
C GLU A 146 -6.36 -13.99 -10.43
N SER A 147 -7.38 -13.59 -9.67
CA SER A 147 -7.27 -13.16 -8.25
C SER A 147 -6.40 -11.93 -7.97
N LEU A 148 -6.09 -11.10 -8.98
CA LEU A 148 -5.31 -9.86 -8.81
C LEU A 148 -5.83 -9.00 -7.65
N GLU A 149 -7.16 -8.77 -7.63
CA GLU A 149 -7.88 -8.05 -6.57
C GLU A 149 -7.55 -8.57 -5.14
N TRP A 150 -7.61 -9.88 -4.92
CA TRP A 150 -7.40 -10.46 -3.59
C TRP A 150 -5.94 -10.61 -3.23
N SER A 151 -5.09 -10.87 -4.21
CA SER A 151 -3.64 -10.91 -4.02
C SER A 151 -3.14 -9.54 -3.55
N PHE A 152 -3.61 -8.47 -4.19
CA PHE A 152 -3.32 -7.09 -3.79
C PHE A 152 -3.82 -6.78 -2.38
N LEU A 153 -5.07 -7.13 -2.06
CA LEU A 153 -5.64 -6.79 -0.75
C LEU A 153 -4.98 -7.51 0.44
N PHE A 154 -4.38 -8.70 0.25
CA PHE A 154 -3.88 -9.53 1.34
C PHE A 154 -2.36 -9.74 1.39
N THR A 155 -1.63 -9.50 0.31
CA THR A 155 -0.18 -9.75 0.26
C THR A 155 0.56 -8.57 0.90
N ASP A 156 1.13 -8.79 2.08
CA ASP A 156 1.94 -7.83 2.84
C ASP A 156 1.30 -6.45 3.15
N THR A 157 -0.01 -6.31 3.00
CA THR A 157 -0.71 -5.05 3.27
C THR A 157 -1.08 -4.83 4.74
N ALA A 158 -1.20 -3.55 5.13
CA ALA A 158 -1.72 -3.15 6.43
C ALA A 158 -3.16 -3.64 6.69
N LEU A 159 -3.97 -3.74 5.63
CA LEU A 159 -5.35 -4.22 5.67
C LEU A 159 -5.42 -5.66 6.21
N ALA A 160 -4.57 -6.56 5.70
CA ALA A 160 -4.49 -7.94 6.17
C ALA A 160 -4.15 -8.00 7.67
N GLY A 161 -3.12 -7.26 8.10
CA GLY A 161 -2.71 -7.19 9.50
C GLY A 161 -3.84 -6.74 10.43
N ILE A 162 -4.61 -5.73 10.02
CA ILE A 162 -5.73 -5.20 10.81
C ILE A 162 -6.95 -6.10 10.77
N TYR A 163 -7.23 -6.74 9.64
CA TYR A 163 -8.27 -7.74 9.55
C TYR A 163 -8.03 -8.88 10.57
N PHE A 164 -6.82 -9.42 10.63
CA PHE A 164 -6.46 -10.43 11.63
C PHE A 164 -6.51 -9.88 13.07
N LEU A 165 -6.10 -8.63 13.29
CA LEU A 165 -6.24 -7.97 14.59
C LEU A 165 -7.71 -7.85 15.02
N ILE A 166 -8.61 -7.50 14.10
CA ILE A 166 -10.07 -7.40 14.35
C ILE A 166 -10.63 -8.79 14.65
N LEU A 167 -10.25 -9.83 13.90
CA LEU A 167 -10.66 -11.22 14.19
C LEU A 167 -10.22 -11.65 15.60
N ALA A 168 -8.94 -11.42 15.94
CA ALA A 168 -8.41 -11.72 17.26
C ALA A 168 -9.11 -10.91 18.37
N THR A 169 -9.42 -9.64 18.10
CA THR A 169 -10.18 -8.75 18.98
C THR A 169 -11.57 -9.31 19.23
N CYS A 170 -12.32 -9.64 18.18
CA CYS A 170 -13.65 -10.23 18.28
C CYS A 170 -13.64 -11.52 19.10
N PHE A 171 -12.68 -12.42 18.82
CA PHE A 171 -12.47 -13.64 19.60
C PHE A 171 -12.26 -13.32 21.08
N ALA A 172 -11.34 -12.41 21.39
CA ALA A 172 -10.96 -12.12 22.76
C ALA A 172 -12.07 -11.40 23.54
N VAL A 173 -12.86 -10.51 22.91
CA VAL A 173 -14.03 -9.88 23.55
C VAL A 173 -15.13 -10.91 23.82
N VAL A 174 -15.40 -11.85 22.90
CA VAL A 174 -16.37 -12.94 23.14
C VAL A 174 -15.92 -13.80 24.31
N VAL A 175 -14.65 -14.21 24.34
CA VAL A 175 -14.07 -15.00 25.43
C VAL A 175 -14.18 -14.24 26.76
N ALA A 176 -13.76 -12.98 26.80
CA ALA A 176 -13.85 -12.11 27.98
C ALA A 176 -15.29 -11.97 28.50
N GLY A 177 -16.24 -11.69 27.60
CA GLY A 177 -17.66 -11.57 27.91
C GLY A 177 -18.25 -12.88 28.43
N ALA A 178 -17.87 -14.00 27.81
CA ALA A 178 -18.36 -15.31 28.21
C ALA A 178 -17.78 -15.74 29.57
N ILE A 179 -16.49 -15.50 29.82
CA ILE A 179 -15.85 -15.70 31.13
C ILE A 179 -16.57 -14.87 32.20
N ALA A 180 -16.91 -13.61 31.89
CA ALA A 180 -17.65 -12.76 32.79
C ALA A 180 -19.06 -13.32 33.12
N ARG A 181 -19.71 -14.09 32.24
CA ARG A 181 -21.05 -14.66 32.50
C ARG A 181 -21.05 -16.15 32.83
N THR A 182 -19.89 -16.70 33.18
CA THR A 182 -19.71 -18.11 33.59
C THR A 182 -20.77 -18.61 34.57
N ARG A 183 -21.17 -17.80 35.57
CA ARG A 183 -22.23 -18.16 36.52
C ARG A 183 -23.59 -18.34 35.84
N ASP A 184 -23.98 -17.41 34.97
CA ASP A 184 -25.28 -17.45 34.28
C ASP A 184 -25.35 -18.68 33.35
N TYR A 185 -24.25 -18.97 32.65
CA TYR A 185 -24.17 -20.14 31.78
C TYR A 185 -24.14 -21.46 32.54
N ALA A 186 -23.52 -21.51 33.72
CA ALA A 186 -23.56 -22.68 34.59
C ALA A 186 -24.99 -22.98 35.08
N VAL A 187 -25.77 -21.95 35.40
CA VAL A 187 -27.19 -22.10 35.78
C VAL A 187 -28.01 -22.64 34.60
N TRP A 188 -27.80 -22.13 33.38
CA TRP A 188 -28.48 -22.63 32.19
C TRP A 188 -28.09 -24.07 31.82
N GLN A 189 -26.83 -24.44 32.03
CA GLN A 189 -26.37 -25.82 31.88
C GLN A 189 -27.02 -26.76 32.91
N LEU A 190 -27.19 -26.32 34.16
CA LEU A 190 -27.93 -27.07 35.19
C LEU A 190 -29.41 -27.26 34.82
N MET A 191 -30.00 -26.32 34.09
CA MET A 191 -31.36 -26.44 33.54
C MET A 191 -31.45 -27.38 32.33
N GLY A 192 -30.35 -28.06 31.94
CA GLY A 192 -30.33 -29.01 30.83
C GLY A 192 -30.25 -28.39 29.44
N LEU A 193 -29.98 -27.07 29.33
CA LEU A 193 -29.92 -26.40 28.04
C LEU A 193 -28.64 -26.75 27.27
N SER A 194 -28.78 -27.03 25.97
CA SER A 194 -27.64 -27.28 25.07
C SER A 194 -26.86 -25.99 24.79
N PRO A 195 -25.56 -26.07 24.41
CA PRO A 195 -24.74 -24.88 24.11
C PRO A 195 -25.31 -24.00 22.99
N SER A 196 -25.94 -24.60 21.97
CA SER A 196 -26.58 -23.87 20.87
C SER A 196 -27.79 -23.07 21.33
N VAL A 197 -28.62 -23.64 22.20
CA VAL A 197 -29.78 -22.92 22.78
C VAL A 197 -29.31 -21.80 23.72
N ILE A 198 -28.24 -22.03 24.48
CA ILE A 198 -27.59 -21.01 25.31
C ILE A 198 -27.07 -19.86 24.43
N PHE A 199 -26.40 -20.16 23.31
CA PHE A 199 -25.95 -19.15 22.36
C PHE A 199 -27.12 -18.36 21.77
N ALA A 200 -28.15 -19.03 21.24
CA ALA A 200 -29.29 -18.37 20.62
C ALA A 200 -30.04 -17.45 21.60
N ARG A 201 -30.12 -17.85 22.88
CA ARG A 201 -30.69 -17.04 23.95
C ARG A 201 -29.82 -15.83 24.27
N GLU A 202 -28.51 -15.99 24.33
CA GLU A 202 -27.57 -14.90 24.58
C GLU A 202 -27.50 -13.93 23.39
N PHE A 203 -27.54 -14.45 22.16
CA PHE A 203 -27.61 -13.67 20.92
C PHE A 203 -28.82 -12.73 20.93
N ARG A 204 -30.02 -13.29 21.14
CA ARG A 204 -31.25 -12.48 21.24
C ARG A 204 -31.22 -11.47 22.38
N ARG A 205 -30.61 -11.83 23.52
CA ARG A 205 -30.59 -10.98 24.71
C ARG A 205 -29.58 -9.82 24.61
N SER A 206 -28.41 -10.07 24.04
CA SER A 206 -27.25 -9.17 24.16
C SER A 206 -26.73 -8.62 22.84
N TYR A 207 -26.89 -9.35 21.73
CA TYR A 207 -26.26 -9.02 20.45
C TYR A 207 -27.26 -8.53 19.40
N ALA A 208 -28.46 -9.13 19.33
CA ALA A 208 -29.41 -8.90 18.24
C ALA A 208 -29.81 -7.44 18.04
N SER A 209 -30.14 -6.70 19.11
CA SER A 209 -30.55 -5.30 18.97
C SER A 209 -29.42 -4.39 18.49
N ALA A 210 -28.20 -4.61 19.01
CA ALA A 210 -27.02 -3.85 18.60
C ALA A 210 -26.57 -4.18 17.18
N PHE A 211 -26.67 -5.46 16.80
CA PHE A 211 -26.39 -5.94 15.45
C PHE A 211 -27.35 -5.32 14.43
N LEU A 212 -28.67 -5.37 14.70
CA LEU A 212 -29.68 -4.76 13.83
C LEU A 212 -29.53 -3.24 13.75
N SER A 213 -29.22 -2.56 14.86
CA SER A 213 -28.96 -1.11 14.82
C SER A 213 -27.72 -0.78 13.99
N ALA A 214 -26.66 -1.58 14.10
CA ALA A 214 -25.44 -1.35 13.32
C ALA A 214 -25.66 -1.64 11.82
N LEU A 215 -26.44 -2.67 11.48
CA LEU A 215 -26.85 -2.92 10.10
C LEU A 215 -27.69 -1.77 9.53
N ALA A 216 -28.63 -1.23 10.31
CA ALA A 216 -29.42 -0.08 9.88
C ALA A 216 -28.55 1.16 9.64
N ILE A 217 -27.59 1.44 10.52
CA ILE A 217 -26.61 2.53 10.35
C ILE A 217 -25.77 2.28 9.09
N GLY A 218 -25.28 1.05 8.88
CA GLY A 218 -24.50 0.70 7.70
C GLY A 218 -25.28 0.83 6.40
N ALA A 219 -26.55 0.42 6.38
CA ALA A 219 -27.42 0.57 5.22
C ALA A 219 -27.66 2.05 4.88
N VAL A 220 -27.90 2.90 5.89
CA VAL A 220 -28.02 4.35 5.68
C VAL A 220 -26.74 4.95 5.12
N ALA A 221 -25.57 4.55 5.65
CA ALA A 221 -24.28 5.01 5.16
C ALA A 221 -24.05 4.59 3.69
N LEU A 222 -24.36 3.35 3.33
CA LEU A 222 -24.26 2.84 1.96
C LEU A 222 -25.19 3.57 0.98
N VAL A 223 -26.44 3.85 1.39
CA VAL A 223 -27.38 4.64 0.57
C VAL A 223 -26.88 6.08 0.40
N LEU A 224 -26.32 6.70 1.43
CA LEU A 224 -25.70 8.02 1.32
C LEU A 224 -24.51 8.00 0.34
N CYS A 225 -23.66 6.96 0.38
CA CYS A 225 -22.58 6.80 -0.60
C CYS A 225 -23.11 6.67 -2.04
N ALA A 226 -24.20 5.93 -2.24
CA ALA A 226 -24.82 5.78 -3.57
C ALA A 226 -25.35 7.11 -4.13
N ILE A 227 -25.91 7.96 -3.26
CA ILE A 227 -26.49 9.25 -3.65
C ILE A 227 -25.41 10.33 -3.85
N LEU A 228 -24.37 10.34 -3.02
CA LEU A 228 -23.34 11.38 -3.02
C LEU A 228 -22.21 11.13 -4.01
N VAL A 229 -21.95 9.86 -4.36
CA VAL A 229 -20.86 9.47 -5.25
C VAL A 229 -21.43 8.68 -6.42
N SER A 230 -21.59 7.35 -6.28
CA SER A 230 -22.19 6.53 -7.31
C SER A 230 -22.77 5.22 -6.76
N PRO A 231 -23.77 4.61 -7.44
CA PRO A 231 -24.27 3.29 -7.06
C PRO A 231 -23.21 2.20 -7.06
N ARG A 232 -22.17 2.34 -7.90
CA ARG A 232 -21.06 1.39 -7.95
C ARG A 232 -20.24 1.38 -6.67
N VAL A 233 -19.92 2.57 -6.14
CA VAL A 233 -19.21 2.69 -4.85
C VAL A 233 -19.97 1.95 -3.76
N MET A 234 -21.30 2.12 -3.70
CA MET A 234 -22.13 1.37 -2.76
C MET A 234 -22.02 -0.15 -2.95
N LEU A 235 -22.12 -0.64 -4.19
CA LEU A 235 -22.06 -2.08 -4.49
C LEU A 235 -20.69 -2.68 -4.17
N GLY A 236 -19.61 -1.98 -4.49
CA GLY A 236 -18.24 -2.39 -4.18
C GLY A 236 -18.00 -2.51 -2.68
N ILE A 237 -18.34 -1.46 -1.91
CA ILE A 237 -18.23 -1.48 -0.44
C ILE A 237 -19.08 -2.62 0.13
N MET A 238 -20.30 -2.83 -0.38
CA MET A 238 -21.19 -3.90 0.07
C MET A 238 -20.61 -5.29 -0.19
N ARG A 239 -20.04 -5.54 -1.38
CA ARG A 239 -19.38 -6.80 -1.76
C ARG A 239 -18.27 -7.14 -0.76
N TYR A 240 -17.31 -6.24 -0.58
CA TYR A 240 -16.19 -6.48 0.35
C TYR A 240 -16.66 -6.61 1.80
N SER A 241 -17.60 -5.76 2.23
CA SER A 241 -18.18 -5.84 3.58
C SER A 241 -18.81 -7.20 3.85
N ALA A 242 -19.50 -7.79 2.87
CA ALA A 242 -20.10 -9.10 3.01
C ALA A 242 -19.04 -10.20 3.19
N VAL A 243 -17.95 -10.13 2.41
CA VAL A 243 -16.82 -11.07 2.51
C VAL A 243 -16.15 -10.99 3.87
N PHE A 244 -15.90 -9.79 4.41
CA PHE A 244 -15.28 -9.64 5.73
C PHE A 244 -16.22 -9.97 6.89
N LEU A 245 -17.52 -9.71 6.75
CA LEU A 245 -18.51 -9.95 7.81
C LEU A 245 -18.66 -11.44 8.12
N PHE A 246 -18.62 -12.31 7.11
CA PHE A 246 -18.86 -13.75 7.29
C PHE A 246 -17.85 -14.41 8.25
N PRO A 247 -16.52 -14.27 8.07
CA PRO A 247 -15.54 -14.81 9.01
C PRO A 247 -15.62 -14.17 10.40
N LEU A 248 -15.94 -12.88 10.51
CA LEU A 248 -16.12 -12.21 11.81
C LEU A 248 -17.27 -12.86 12.61
N LEU A 249 -18.39 -13.14 11.95
CA LEU A 249 -19.52 -13.84 12.55
C LEU A 249 -19.16 -15.29 12.93
N ALA A 250 -18.44 -16.00 12.05
CA ALA A 250 -17.97 -17.36 12.31
C ALA A 250 -17.06 -17.40 13.55
N VAL A 251 -16.10 -16.47 13.67
CA VAL A 251 -15.22 -16.34 14.84
C VAL A 251 -16.02 -16.09 16.11
N MET A 252 -17.05 -15.24 16.07
CA MET A 252 -17.89 -15.01 17.26
C MET A 252 -18.58 -16.29 17.74
N VAL A 253 -19.16 -17.07 16.83
CA VAL A 253 -19.84 -18.33 17.14
C VAL A 253 -18.84 -19.34 17.70
N VAL A 254 -17.71 -19.53 17.00
CA VAL A 254 -16.66 -20.47 17.40
C VAL A 254 -16.07 -20.10 18.76
N ALA A 255 -15.72 -18.82 18.97
CA ALA A 255 -15.19 -18.33 20.24
C ALA A 255 -16.16 -18.59 21.40
N PHE A 256 -17.46 -18.39 21.19
CA PHE A 256 -18.47 -18.64 22.21
C PHE A 256 -18.59 -20.14 22.52
N LEU A 257 -18.67 -20.99 21.50
CA LEU A 257 -18.76 -22.44 21.67
C LEU A 257 -17.52 -23.01 22.35
N LEU A 258 -16.32 -22.59 21.94
CA LEU A 258 -15.06 -22.97 22.57
C LEU A 258 -14.99 -22.49 24.02
N THR A 259 -15.39 -21.25 24.30
CA THR A 259 -15.35 -20.73 25.68
C THR A 259 -16.34 -21.47 26.58
N THR A 260 -17.56 -21.73 26.11
CA THR A 260 -18.55 -22.49 26.88
C THR A 260 -18.13 -23.94 27.09
N TRP A 261 -17.49 -24.56 26.10
CA TRP A 261 -16.89 -25.89 26.21
C TRP A 261 -15.69 -25.91 27.16
N ALA A 262 -14.77 -24.95 27.07
CA ALA A 262 -13.63 -24.83 27.98
C ALA A 262 -14.11 -24.59 29.42
N CYS A 263 -15.16 -23.77 29.57
CA CYS A 263 -15.83 -23.61 30.85
C CYS A 263 -16.33 -24.95 31.38
N LYS A 264 -16.85 -25.88 30.55
CA LYS A 264 -17.27 -27.24 30.97
C LYS A 264 -16.18 -28.06 31.67
N LYS A 265 -14.89 -27.73 31.52
CA LYS A 265 -13.80 -28.41 32.23
C LYS A 265 -13.53 -27.88 33.65
N LEU A 266 -14.04 -26.70 34.02
CA LEU A 266 -13.85 -26.12 35.37
C LEU A 266 -14.78 -26.79 36.40
N ALA A 267 -14.38 -26.95 37.66
CA ALA A 267 -15.25 -27.52 38.69
C ALA A 267 -16.59 -26.73 38.82
N LEU A 268 -17.73 -27.43 38.77
CA LEU A 268 -19.07 -26.83 38.80
C LEU A 268 -19.28 -25.90 40.01
N ARG A 269 -18.72 -26.30 41.16
CA ARG A 269 -18.76 -25.53 42.42
C ARG A 269 -18.10 -24.14 42.28
N ASP A 270 -17.01 -24.05 41.55
CA ASP A 270 -16.28 -22.79 41.36
C ASP A 270 -16.97 -21.87 40.35
N ARG A 271 -17.61 -22.45 39.33
CA ARG A 271 -18.44 -21.69 38.37
C ARG A 271 -19.68 -21.08 39.00
N LEU A 272 -20.37 -21.83 39.88
CA LEU A 272 -21.54 -21.33 40.61
C LEU A 272 -21.17 -20.19 41.57
N LYS A 273 -19.96 -20.24 42.14
CA LYS A 273 -19.38 -19.15 42.94
C LYS A 273 -18.92 -17.96 42.09
N GLY A 274 -18.86 -18.11 40.76
CA GLY A 274 -18.35 -17.08 39.85
C GLY A 274 -16.87 -16.77 40.03
N LYS A 275 -16.08 -17.71 40.58
CA LYS A 275 -14.64 -17.54 40.74
C LYS A 275 -13.95 -17.79 39.39
N LEU A 276 -13.21 -16.80 38.91
CA LEU A 276 -12.44 -16.90 37.67
C LEU A 276 -11.05 -17.52 37.95
N PRO A 277 -10.49 -18.33 37.03
CA PRO A 277 -9.12 -18.82 37.14
C PRO A 277 -8.13 -17.65 37.06
N GLN A 278 -7.61 -17.24 38.21
CA GLN A 278 -6.89 -15.97 38.37
C GLN A 278 -5.69 -15.82 37.43
N ARG A 279 -4.86 -16.85 37.28
CA ARG A 279 -3.64 -16.79 36.44
C ARG A 279 -4.00 -16.59 34.96
N SER A 280 -4.93 -17.39 34.44
CA SER A 280 -5.38 -17.32 33.05
C SER A 280 -6.06 -15.99 32.72
N THR A 281 -6.91 -15.47 33.61
CA THR A 281 -7.58 -14.19 33.37
C THR A 281 -6.61 -13.00 33.45
N VAL A 282 -5.58 -13.05 34.30
CA VAL A 282 -4.52 -12.01 34.31
C VAL A 282 -3.72 -12.05 33.00
N ALA A 283 -3.35 -13.23 32.51
CA ALA A 283 -2.69 -13.37 31.22
C ALA A 283 -3.53 -12.79 30.07
N ILE A 284 -4.84 -13.09 30.04
CA ILE A 284 -5.78 -12.51 29.07
C ILE A 284 -5.79 -10.97 29.17
N VAL A 285 -5.88 -10.41 30.38
CA VAL A 285 -5.89 -8.94 30.57
C VAL A 285 -4.63 -8.27 30.03
N VAL A 286 -3.46 -8.90 30.17
CA VAL A 286 -2.20 -8.38 29.64
C VAL A 286 -2.16 -8.51 28.12
N LEU A 287 -2.50 -9.70 27.58
CA LEU A 287 -2.49 -9.95 26.13
C LEU A 287 -3.47 -9.05 25.36
N LEU A 288 -4.65 -8.80 25.93
CA LEU A 288 -5.65 -7.89 25.38
C LEU A 288 -5.09 -6.48 25.13
N LYS A 289 -4.13 -6.03 25.93
CA LYS A 289 -3.48 -4.72 25.76
C LYS A 289 -2.24 -4.82 24.89
N LEU A 290 -1.39 -5.81 25.15
CA LEU A 290 -0.09 -5.94 24.52
C LEU A 290 -0.19 -6.12 23.01
N VAL A 291 -1.07 -7.01 22.54
CA VAL A 291 -1.16 -7.36 21.11
C VAL A 291 -1.60 -6.16 20.26
N PRO A 292 -2.70 -5.44 20.59
CA PRO A 292 -3.07 -4.23 19.85
C PRO A 292 -2.04 -3.11 19.95
N CYS A 293 -1.34 -2.97 21.09
CA CYS A 293 -0.27 -1.97 21.21
C CYS A 293 0.89 -2.28 20.26
N ILE A 294 1.37 -3.53 20.20
CA ILE A 294 2.44 -3.92 19.28
C ILE A 294 2.00 -3.73 17.83
N ALA A 295 0.76 -4.13 17.48
CA ALA A 295 0.23 -3.95 16.14
C ALA A 295 0.16 -2.47 15.73
N ALA A 296 -0.37 -1.60 16.60
CA ALA A 296 -0.41 -0.16 16.34
C ALA A 296 1.00 0.42 16.17
N VAL A 297 1.91 0.08 17.08
CA VAL A 297 3.31 0.54 17.04
C VAL A 297 4.05 0.06 15.80
N GLY A 298 3.73 -1.14 15.30
CA GLY A 298 4.28 -1.68 14.06
C GLY A 298 3.87 -0.91 12.80
N LEU A 299 2.75 -0.18 12.85
CA LEU A 299 2.24 0.62 11.74
C LEU A 299 2.63 2.10 11.82
N ILE A 300 2.96 2.62 13.00
CA ILE A 300 3.28 4.05 13.19
C ILE A 300 4.51 4.47 12.38
N ALA A 301 5.59 3.71 12.43
CA ALA A 301 6.82 4.07 11.72
C ALA A 301 6.63 4.05 10.19
N PRO A 302 6.10 2.97 9.58
CA PRO A 302 5.77 2.98 8.16
C PRO A 302 4.84 4.13 7.77
N ALA A 303 3.78 4.40 8.56
CA ALA A 303 2.84 5.49 8.26
C ALA A 303 3.51 6.86 8.20
N LEU A 304 4.42 7.16 9.14
CA LEU A 304 5.15 8.42 9.15
C LEU A 304 6.14 8.53 7.99
N ASN A 305 6.82 7.44 7.66
CA ASN A 305 7.76 7.43 6.53
C ASN A 305 7.00 7.65 5.20
N HIS A 306 5.85 7.01 5.01
CA HIS A 306 5.00 7.21 3.82
C HIS A 306 4.41 8.62 3.76
N LEU A 307 3.96 9.17 4.90
CA LEU A 307 3.48 10.56 4.96
C LEU A 307 4.58 11.56 4.54
N HIS A 308 5.81 11.32 4.97
CA HIS A 308 6.94 12.14 4.56
C HIS A 308 7.24 11.99 3.07
N GLU A 309 7.23 10.76 2.55
CA GLU A 309 7.47 10.50 1.13
C GLU A 309 6.40 11.15 0.24
N VAL A 310 5.12 11.07 0.62
CA VAL A 310 4.04 11.77 -0.10
C VAL A 310 4.26 13.29 -0.13
N GLU A 311 4.78 13.87 0.95
CA GLU A 311 5.13 15.29 1.00
C GLU A 311 6.27 15.63 0.02
N VAL A 312 7.29 14.78 -0.07
CA VAL A 312 8.39 14.90 -1.04
C VAL A 312 7.85 14.78 -2.47
N GLN A 313 7.04 13.76 -2.75
CA GLN A 313 6.45 13.53 -4.08
C GLN A 313 5.51 14.67 -4.52
N ASN A 314 4.79 15.29 -3.58
CA ASN A 314 3.99 16.48 -3.89
C ASN A 314 4.84 17.69 -4.31
N GLY A 315 6.09 17.79 -3.80
CA GLY A 315 7.02 18.87 -4.15
C GLY A 315 7.53 18.81 -5.59
N VAL A 316 7.46 17.64 -6.21
CA VAL A 316 8.09 17.35 -7.50
C VAL A 316 7.10 17.09 -8.63
N GLY A 317 5.80 17.00 -8.34
CA GLY A 317 4.78 16.72 -9.37
C GLY A 317 4.74 17.74 -10.53
N ASN A 318 5.16 18.98 -10.32
CA ASN A 318 5.25 19.96 -11.42
C ASN A 318 6.36 19.64 -12.43
N PHE A 319 7.44 18.98 -11.98
CA PHE A 319 8.51 18.52 -12.87
C PHE A 319 7.96 17.44 -13.82
N TRP A 320 7.27 16.44 -13.27
CA TRP A 320 6.70 15.35 -14.07
C TRP A 320 5.58 15.79 -15.01
N LYS A 321 4.76 16.77 -14.61
CA LYS A 321 3.78 17.39 -15.52
C LYS A 321 4.41 18.04 -16.75
N GLN A 322 5.65 18.55 -16.63
CA GLN A 322 6.38 19.15 -17.75
C GLN A 322 7.12 18.10 -18.61
N ALA A 323 7.20 16.87 -18.14
CA ALA A 323 7.89 15.74 -18.77
C ALA A 323 6.95 14.77 -19.48
N ASP A 324 5.69 15.15 -19.73
CA ASP A 324 4.69 14.30 -20.39
C ASP A 324 5.05 13.94 -21.84
N ASP A 325 5.94 14.72 -22.45
CA ASP A 325 6.47 14.48 -23.79
C ASP A 325 7.45 13.31 -23.88
N LEU A 326 7.94 12.78 -22.74
CA LEU A 326 8.87 11.66 -22.66
C LEU A 326 8.11 10.33 -22.59
N GLN A 327 8.29 9.50 -23.61
CA GLN A 327 7.73 8.16 -23.73
C GLN A 327 8.78 7.10 -23.37
N ILE A 328 8.50 6.34 -22.32
CA ILE A 328 9.34 5.25 -21.79
C ILE A 328 8.78 3.92 -22.30
N LEU A 329 9.69 3.02 -22.68
CA LEU A 329 9.34 1.70 -23.19
C LEU A 329 9.47 0.65 -22.09
N GLU A 330 8.48 -0.22 -21.95
CA GLU A 330 8.65 -1.49 -21.26
C GLU A 330 8.98 -2.57 -22.28
N LEU A 331 10.04 -3.34 -22.04
CA LEU A 331 10.56 -4.31 -23.00
C LEU A 331 10.18 -5.74 -22.62
N SER A 332 9.90 -6.55 -23.63
CA SER A 332 9.51 -7.96 -23.50
C SER A 332 10.74 -8.84 -23.27
N GLY A 333 10.74 -9.55 -22.15
CA GLY A 333 11.76 -10.55 -21.87
C GLY A 333 11.55 -11.83 -22.70
N ALA A 334 12.57 -12.18 -23.50
CA ALA A 334 12.83 -13.46 -24.16
C ALA A 334 11.76 -14.07 -25.09
N ARG A 335 11.98 -13.93 -26.41
CA ARG A 335 11.32 -14.73 -27.46
C ARG A 335 12.21 -15.86 -28.02
N ASP A 336 13.53 -15.71 -27.94
CA ASP A 336 14.62 -16.68 -28.12
C ASP A 336 15.95 -15.92 -27.96
N SER A 337 17.08 -16.58 -27.67
CA SER A 337 18.35 -15.86 -27.41
C SER A 337 18.87 -15.08 -28.62
N ASP A 338 18.55 -15.55 -29.81
CA ASP A 338 19.09 -15.02 -31.06
C ASP A 338 18.25 -13.83 -31.55
N GLY A 339 16.92 -13.87 -31.42
CA GLY A 339 16.04 -12.74 -31.75
C GLY A 339 16.16 -11.56 -30.79
N ILE A 340 16.55 -11.77 -29.52
CA ILE A 340 16.81 -10.66 -28.58
C ILE A 340 17.97 -9.79 -29.06
N VAL A 341 19.04 -10.38 -29.59
CA VAL A 341 20.22 -9.62 -30.03
C VAL A 341 19.86 -8.75 -31.23
N ASP A 342 19.12 -9.32 -32.20
CA ASP A 342 18.69 -8.59 -33.39
C ASP A 342 17.72 -7.45 -33.05
N SER A 343 16.71 -7.70 -32.19
CA SER A 343 15.78 -6.66 -31.73
C SER A 343 16.48 -5.59 -30.87
N THR A 344 17.47 -5.98 -30.03
CA THR A 344 18.29 -5.04 -29.25
C THR A 344 19.07 -4.11 -30.18
N HIS A 345 19.70 -4.67 -31.23
CA HIS A 345 20.46 -3.89 -32.20
C HIS A 345 19.56 -2.91 -32.96
N LYS A 346 18.42 -3.39 -33.49
CA LYS A 346 17.44 -2.55 -34.19
C LYS A 346 16.91 -1.42 -33.31
N LEU A 347 16.57 -1.71 -32.05
CA LEU A 347 16.07 -0.70 -31.12
C LEU A 347 17.13 0.34 -30.79
N ALA A 348 18.39 -0.08 -30.60
CA ALA A 348 19.50 0.83 -30.39
C ALA A 348 19.80 1.69 -31.63
N GLU A 349 19.70 1.13 -32.84
CA GLU A 349 19.86 1.87 -34.10
C GLU A 349 18.77 2.94 -34.25
N LEU A 350 17.52 2.60 -33.96
CA LEU A 350 16.41 3.56 -33.93
C LEU A 350 16.65 4.65 -32.89
N ALA A 351 17.08 4.30 -31.67
CA ALA A 351 17.40 5.26 -30.61
C ALA A 351 18.50 6.24 -31.04
N ARG A 352 19.56 5.77 -31.70
CA ARG A 352 20.62 6.63 -32.25
C ARG A 352 20.11 7.56 -33.33
N ALA A 353 19.30 7.04 -34.25
CA ALA A 353 18.71 7.85 -35.32
C ALA A 353 17.81 8.97 -34.76
N LYS A 354 17.01 8.67 -33.74
CA LYS A 354 16.15 9.66 -33.07
C LYS A 354 16.96 10.61 -32.16
N SER A 355 18.03 10.13 -31.53
CA SER A 355 18.95 10.97 -30.73
C SER A 355 19.62 12.02 -31.60
N ALA A 356 20.13 11.65 -32.77
CA ALA A 356 20.79 12.57 -33.69
C ALA A 356 19.89 13.74 -34.17
N VAL A 357 18.57 13.60 -34.07
CA VAL A 357 17.59 14.67 -34.38
C VAL A 357 16.96 15.30 -33.15
N GLY A 358 17.45 14.99 -31.95
CA GLY A 358 16.95 15.54 -30.68
C GLY A 358 15.59 14.98 -30.23
N GLN A 359 15.19 13.81 -30.74
CA GLN A 359 13.92 13.13 -30.41
C GLN A 359 14.09 11.93 -29.46
N PHE A 360 15.25 11.82 -28.82
CA PHE A 360 15.54 10.76 -27.86
C PHE A 360 16.31 11.33 -26.67
N GLN A 361 15.96 10.86 -25.48
CA GLN A 361 16.58 11.24 -24.22
C GLN A 361 17.23 9.99 -23.63
N TYR A 362 18.55 10.03 -23.47
CA TYR A 362 19.31 9.01 -22.76
C TYR A 362 19.66 9.54 -21.37
N VAL A 363 19.27 8.80 -20.33
CA VAL A 363 19.57 9.08 -18.93
C VAL A 363 19.90 7.78 -18.22
N GLN A 364 21.02 7.75 -17.51
CA GLN A 364 21.35 6.68 -16.59
C GLN A 364 21.86 7.28 -15.28
N PHE A 365 21.22 6.89 -14.17
CA PHE A 365 21.59 7.30 -12.83
C PHE A 365 22.11 6.11 -12.04
N SER A 366 23.18 6.35 -11.28
CA SER A 366 23.67 5.44 -10.26
C SER A 366 23.87 6.23 -8.98
N GLU A 367 23.16 5.82 -7.94
CA GLU A 367 23.42 6.32 -6.57
C GLU A 367 24.86 6.03 -6.16
N ASP A 368 25.40 6.85 -5.27
CA ASP A 368 26.71 6.63 -4.67
C ASP A 368 26.82 5.21 -4.10
N SER A 369 27.74 4.43 -4.66
CA SER A 369 28.06 3.10 -4.13
C SER A 369 29.17 3.21 -3.10
N PRO A 370 29.24 2.30 -2.11
CA PRO A 370 30.32 2.35 -1.13
C PRO A 370 31.67 2.17 -1.82
N ALA A 371 32.71 2.85 -1.32
CA ALA A 371 34.07 2.74 -1.86
C ALA A 371 34.60 1.28 -1.89
N GLU A 372 34.11 0.42 -0.99
CA GLU A 372 34.41 -1.03 -0.95
C GLU A 372 33.90 -1.79 -2.19
N PHE A 373 32.90 -1.24 -2.89
CA PHE A 373 32.35 -1.76 -4.15
C PHE A 373 32.79 -0.94 -5.37
N GLY A 374 33.81 -0.08 -5.22
CA GLY A 374 34.35 0.75 -6.31
C GLY A 374 33.60 2.07 -6.54
N GLY A 375 32.76 2.49 -5.59
CA GLY A 375 32.09 3.77 -5.68
C GLY A 375 32.99 4.98 -5.40
N VAL A 376 32.54 6.14 -5.88
CA VAL A 376 33.34 7.37 -5.96
C VAL A 376 32.97 8.40 -4.90
N GLY A 377 32.09 8.05 -3.95
CA GLY A 377 31.66 8.93 -2.85
C GLY A 377 30.69 10.02 -3.29
N ARG A 378 30.06 9.85 -4.47
CA ARG A 378 29.08 10.74 -5.10
C ARG A 378 28.18 9.97 -6.06
N ASP A 379 27.00 10.53 -6.29
CA ASP A 379 26.09 10.08 -7.33
C ASP A 379 26.69 10.29 -8.72
N MET A 380 26.36 9.38 -9.64
CA MET A 380 26.83 9.38 -11.01
C MET A 380 25.66 9.47 -11.99
N LEU A 381 25.79 10.33 -13.00
CA LEU A 381 24.81 10.53 -14.05
C LEU A 381 25.43 10.45 -15.43
N SER A 382 24.67 9.93 -16.38
CA SER A 382 25.07 9.84 -17.78
C SER A 382 23.91 10.24 -18.68
N PHE A 383 24.18 11.13 -19.63
CA PHE A 383 23.17 11.77 -20.45
C PHE A 383 23.63 11.91 -21.89
N ASN A 384 22.70 11.90 -22.85
CA ASN A 384 22.97 12.57 -24.13
C ASN A 384 22.83 14.10 -23.99
N TYR A 385 23.34 14.85 -24.95
CA TYR A 385 23.32 16.32 -24.91
C TYR A 385 21.90 16.87 -24.80
N THR A 386 20.95 16.30 -25.53
CA THR A 386 19.52 16.65 -25.43
C THR A 386 18.99 16.47 -23.99
N ALA A 387 19.29 15.35 -23.33
CA ALA A 387 18.91 15.12 -21.93
C ALA A 387 19.62 16.06 -20.96
N ALA A 388 20.92 16.29 -21.14
CA ALA A 388 21.70 17.19 -20.27
C ALA A 388 21.12 18.61 -20.27
N MET A 389 20.71 19.09 -21.45
CA MET A 389 20.05 20.39 -21.60
C MET A 389 18.69 20.51 -20.90
N ARG A 390 17.99 19.40 -20.64
CA ARG A 390 16.76 19.37 -19.85
C ARG A 390 17.02 19.18 -18.36
N SER A 391 18.13 18.53 -18.01
CA SER A 391 18.42 18.07 -16.64
C SER A 391 19.24 19.06 -15.83
N VAL A 392 20.13 19.81 -16.48
CA VAL A 392 21.03 20.75 -15.84
C VAL A 392 20.40 22.14 -15.77
N GLU A 393 20.50 22.77 -14.61
CA GLU A 393 20.07 24.15 -14.35
C GLU A 393 21.28 25.04 -14.02
N GLY A 394 21.11 26.36 -14.10
CA GLY A 394 22.12 27.32 -13.66
C GLY A 394 23.31 27.52 -14.63
N PRO A 395 24.48 27.94 -14.11
CA PRO A 395 25.63 28.35 -14.93
C PRO A 395 26.19 27.24 -15.84
N LEU A 396 26.14 25.99 -15.39
CA LEU A 396 26.60 24.85 -16.18
C LEU A 396 25.74 24.66 -17.45
N ARG A 397 24.44 24.95 -17.38
CA ARG A 397 23.58 24.92 -18.56
C ARG A 397 24.01 25.96 -19.59
N GLU A 398 24.37 27.17 -19.13
CA GLU A 398 24.86 28.24 -20.02
C GLU A 398 26.20 27.86 -20.66
N GLU A 399 27.09 27.21 -19.91
CA GLU A 399 28.35 26.68 -20.41
C GLU A 399 28.14 25.62 -21.49
N LEU A 400 27.28 24.62 -21.24
CA LEU A 400 26.92 23.59 -22.22
C LEU A 400 26.26 24.17 -23.48
N GLN A 401 25.48 25.23 -23.35
CA GLN A 401 24.89 25.93 -24.51
C GLN A 401 25.94 26.66 -25.35
N ASN A 402 26.94 27.25 -24.71
CA ASN A 402 27.99 28.02 -25.39
C ASN A 402 29.07 27.11 -25.99
N SER A 403 29.31 25.94 -25.39
CA SER A 403 30.35 24.99 -25.79
C SER A 403 29.82 23.56 -25.67
N PRO A 404 29.01 23.12 -26.65
CA PRO A 404 28.49 21.75 -26.63
C PRO A 404 29.64 20.73 -26.81
N PRO A 405 29.61 19.61 -26.08
CA PRO A 405 30.64 18.58 -26.21
C PRO A 405 30.61 17.95 -27.60
N HIS A 406 31.78 17.83 -28.24
CA HIS A 406 31.95 17.18 -29.55
C HIS A 406 32.31 15.70 -29.45
N GLU A 407 32.74 15.26 -28.26
CA GLU A 407 33.06 13.89 -27.90
C GLU A 407 32.52 13.61 -26.49
N PRO A 408 32.26 12.34 -26.12
CA PRO A 408 31.79 11.98 -24.79
C PRO A 408 32.70 12.56 -23.70
N THR A 409 32.19 13.50 -22.91
CA THR A 409 32.97 14.28 -21.95
C THR A 409 32.49 14.03 -20.52
N ARG A 410 33.44 13.83 -19.60
CA ARG A 410 33.15 13.64 -18.17
C ARG A 410 33.36 14.94 -17.42
N TYR A 411 32.37 15.34 -16.63
CA TYR A 411 32.40 16.53 -15.78
C TYR A 411 32.52 16.10 -14.33
N ILE A 412 33.60 16.52 -13.67
CA ILE A 412 33.94 16.15 -12.30
C ILE A 412 33.98 17.40 -11.41
N PRO A 413 33.26 17.44 -10.27
CA PRO A 413 33.32 18.56 -9.32
C PRO A 413 34.71 18.74 -8.68
N ARG A 414 35.12 19.96 -8.34
CA ARG A 414 36.49 20.37 -7.93
C ARG A 414 37.03 19.69 -6.65
N GLY A 415 36.20 18.94 -5.93
CA GLY A 415 36.58 18.17 -4.74
C GLY A 415 37.04 16.73 -5.00
N LEU A 416 36.88 16.21 -6.22
CA LEU A 416 37.07 14.78 -6.55
C LEU A 416 38.20 14.53 -7.55
N GLU A 417 39.04 15.53 -7.79
CA GLU A 417 40.13 15.49 -8.79
C GLU A 417 41.05 14.27 -8.62
N GLY A 418 41.30 13.84 -7.37
CA GLY A 418 42.13 12.67 -7.05
C GLY A 418 41.51 11.30 -7.33
N ILE A 419 40.22 11.26 -7.70
CA ILE A 419 39.43 10.03 -7.96
C ILE A 419 39.14 9.88 -9.47
N ALA A 420 39.49 10.88 -10.30
CA ALA A 420 39.20 10.88 -11.74
C ALA A 420 39.70 9.64 -12.50
N ASP A 421 40.82 9.05 -12.05
CA ASP A 421 41.40 7.82 -12.60
C ASP A 421 40.77 6.52 -12.05
N SER A 422 40.06 6.59 -10.91
CA SER A 422 39.37 5.47 -10.26
C SER A 422 37.88 5.39 -10.58
N VAL A 423 37.30 6.41 -11.22
CA VAL A 423 35.95 6.31 -11.80
C VAL A 423 35.97 5.19 -12.85
N PRO A 424 35.08 4.17 -12.77
CA PRO A 424 35.08 3.05 -13.70
C PRO A 424 34.99 3.53 -15.16
N LYS A 425 36.05 3.27 -15.95
CA LYS A 425 36.09 3.61 -17.39
C LYS A 425 35.15 2.72 -18.21
N ASP A 426 34.93 1.50 -17.74
CA ASP A 426 34.27 0.41 -18.45
C ASP A 426 32.75 0.56 -18.59
N PHE A 427 32.09 1.36 -17.74
CA PHE A 427 30.63 1.50 -17.78
C PHE A 427 30.14 2.64 -18.68
N TYR A 428 30.96 3.67 -18.88
CA TYR A 428 30.52 4.94 -19.49
C TYR A 428 31.35 5.36 -20.71
N CYS A 429 32.55 4.81 -20.90
CA CYS A 429 33.48 5.23 -21.96
C CYS A 429 34.24 4.04 -22.58
N SER A 430 33.65 2.83 -22.56
CA SER A 430 34.35 1.56 -22.81
C SER A 430 35.12 1.44 -24.14
N GLU A 431 34.89 2.34 -25.10
CA GLU A 431 35.53 2.31 -26.42
C GLU A 431 36.44 3.51 -26.73
N HIS A 432 36.41 4.61 -25.96
CA HIS A 432 37.16 5.86 -26.24
C HIS A 432 37.69 6.53 -24.97
N GLU A 433 38.88 7.15 -25.02
CA GLU A 433 39.38 8.01 -23.92
C GLU A 433 38.53 9.29 -23.83
N CYS A 434 37.57 9.32 -22.91
CA CYS A 434 36.73 10.51 -22.68
C CYS A 434 37.54 11.63 -22.00
N PRO A 435 37.60 12.86 -22.56
CA PRO A 435 38.14 14.02 -21.87
C PRO A 435 37.43 14.25 -20.52
N VAL A 436 38.20 14.77 -19.57
CA VAL A 436 37.71 15.13 -18.23
C VAL A 436 37.77 16.64 -18.09
N GLU A 437 36.63 17.23 -17.80
CA GLU A 437 36.46 18.63 -17.48
C GLU A 437 36.17 18.77 -15.98
N ILE A 438 36.90 19.66 -15.32
CA ILE A 438 36.74 19.92 -13.88
C ILE A 438 35.82 21.13 -13.74
N LEU A 439 34.68 20.92 -13.09
CA LEU A 439 33.73 21.98 -12.83
C LEU A 439 34.23 22.88 -11.70
N ASP A 440 34.17 24.20 -11.92
CA ASP A 440 34.64 25.19 -10.96
C ASP A 440 33.76 25.31 -9.69
N SER A 441 32.54 24.78 -9.73
CA SER A 441 31.54 24.83 -8.65
C SER A 441 30.82 23.49 -8.49
N ASP A 442 30.55 23.09 -7.25
CA ASP A 442 29.73 21.92 -6.89
C ASP A 442 28.25 22.32 -6.63
N ASP A 443 27.93 23.62 -6.73
CA ASP A 443 26.63 24.21 -6.39
C ASP A 443 25.69 24.25 -7.60
N PHE A 444 25.37 23.07 -8.14
CA PHE A 444 24.39 22.90 -9.21
C PHE A 444 23.57 21.63 -8.95
N ASP A 445 22.26 21.74 -9.19
CA ASP A 445 21.33 20.63 -9.11
C ASP A 445 21.11 20.04 -10.51
N VAL A 446 21.09 18.71 -10.59
CA VAL A 446 20.85 17.97 -11.83
C VAL A 446 19.68 17.02 -11.63
N ALA A 447 18.75 17.03 -12.59
CA ALA A 447 17.63 16.09 -12.58
C ALA A 447 18.10 14.66 -12.89
N THR A 448 17.72 13.69 -12.07
CA THR A 448 18.12 12.28 -12.24
C THR A 448 17.19 11.49 -13.14
N TRP A 449 15.95 11.96 -13.31
CA TRP A 449 14.87 11.27 -14.04
C TRP A 449 14.55 9.86 -13.55
N GLN A 450 14.92 9.52 -12.31
CA GLN A 450 14.50 8.26 -11.70
C GLN A 450 12.99 8.25 -11.51
N ILE A 451 12.36 7.17 -11.97
CA ILE A 451 10.94 6.90 -11.76
C ILE A 451 10.80 5.47 -11.26
N ASP A 452 10.10 5.30 -10.14
CA ASP A 452 9.75 3.99 -9.61
C ASP A 452 8.23 3.79 -9.67
N GLU A 453 7.80 2.60 -10.05
CA GLU A 453 6.38 2.24 -10.10
C GLU A 453 5.72 2.22 -8.72
N THR A 454 6.52 2.16 -7.63
CA THR A 454 6.03 2.29 -6.26
C THR A 454 5.96 3.73 -5.75
N GLY A 455 6.52 4.69 -6.49
CA GLY A 455 6.63 6.10 -6.12
C GLY A 455 7.55 6.37 -4.93
N TRP A 456 8.34 5.39 -4.48
CA TRP A 456 9.17 5.50 -3.29
C TRP A 456 10.63 5.87 -3.61
N GLY A 457 11.15 6.92 -2.98
CA GLY A 457 12.59 7.19 -2.94
C GLY A 457 13.15 7.78 -4.23
N GLU A 458 12.31 8.37 -5.08
CA GLU A 458 12.76 9.05 -6.30
C GLU A 458 13.54 10.31 -5.95
N GLN A 459 14.87 10.24 -6.06
CA GLN A 459 15.70 11.43 -5.89
C GLN A 459 15.71 12.22 -7.19
N ILE A 460 14.69 13.05 -7.44
CA ILE A 460 14.55 13.75 -8.72
C ILE A 460 15.67 14.74 -9.00
N LYS A 461 16.29 15.32 -7.97
CA LYS A 461 17.46 16.18 -8.12
C LYS A 461 18.59 15.71 -7.21
N THR A 462 19.81 15.72 -7.74
CA THR A 462 21.03 15.52 -6.95
C THR A 462 21.99 16.70 -7.14
N ALA A 463 22.70 17.05 -6.07
CA ALA A 463 23.58 18.21 -6.02
C ALA A 463 25.03 17.80 -6.29
N GLY A 464 25.65 18.44 -7.29
CA GLY A 464 27.05 18.21 -7.68
C GLY A 464 27.42 16.75 -8.00
N PRO A 465 26.66 16.02 -8.82
CA PRO A 465 27.01 14.65 -9.24
C PRO A 465 28.20 14.64 -10.20
N VAL A 466 28.84 13.47 -10.35
CA VAL A 466 29.75 13.21 -11.47
C VAL A 466 28.92 12.94 -12.72
N MET A 467 29.16 13.67 -13.81
CA MET A 467 28.35 13.55 -15.03
C MET A 467 29.17 13.08 -16.22
N THR A 468 28.56 12.28 -17.09
CA THR A 468 29.08 11.96 -18.42
C THR A 468 28.06 12.45 -19.46
N ILE A 469 28.48 13.33 -20.36
CA ILE A 469 27.62 13.86 -21.41
C ILE A 469 28.11 13.33 -22.76
N PHE A 470 27.26 12.56 -23.43
CA PHE A 470 27.45 12.06 -24.78
C PHE A 470 26.91 13.06 -25.81
N PRO A 471 27.64 13.34 -26.89
CA PRO A 471 27.04 13.95 -28.08
C PRO A 471 25.84 13.13 -28.56
N ASP A 472 24.83 13.80 -29.12
CA ASP A 472 23.59 13.16 -29.54
C ASP A 472 23.78 12.11 -30.66
N ASP A 473 24.89 12.16 -31.40
CA ASP A 473 25.30 11.22 -32.45
C ASP A 473 26.25 10.11 -31.95
N GLN A 474 26.75 10.19 -30.71
CA GLN A 474 27.75 9.28 -30.13
C GLN A 474 27.26 8.66 -28.82
N LEU A 475 26.08 8.05 -28.86
CA LEU A 475 25.52 7.27 -27.75
C LEU A 475 26.39 6.03 -27.40
N PRO A 476 26.29 5.50 -26.17
CA PRO A 476 27.05 4.32 -25.74
C PRO A 476 26.64 3.04 -26.50
N SER A 477 27.21 1.89 -26.07
CA SER A 477 26.96 0.58 -26.67
C SER A 477 25.46 0.23 -26.74
N ASP A 478 25.05 -0.62 -27.69
CA ASP A 478 23.66 -1.06 -27.86
C ASP A 478 23.08 -1.61 -26.57
N ARG A 479 23.89 -2.43 -25.87
CA ARG A 479 23.53 -3.02 -24.59
C ARG A 479 23.26 -1.95 -23.53
N THR A 480 24.06 -0.89 -23.50
CA THR A 480 23.90 0.21 -22.53
C THR A 480 22.65 1.04 -22.82
N ILE A 481 22.37 1.32 -24.09
CA ILE A 481 21.15 2.04 -24.50
C ILE A 481 19.90 1.27 -24.08
N VAL A 482 19.82 -0.02 -24.45
CA VAL A 482 18.66 -0.85 -24.16
C VAL A 482 18.55 -1.14 -22.65
N ALA A 483 19.65 -1.36 -21.94
CA ALA A 483 19.63 -1.46 -20.48
C ALA A 483 19.14 -0.16 -19.82
N GLY A 484 19.52 1.00 -20.33
CA GLY A 484 19.01 2.30 -19.87
C GLY A 484 17.50 2.44 -20.06
N MET A 485 16.96 1.97 -21.19
CA MET A 485 15.50 1.94 -21.43
C MET A 485 14.77 1.07 -20.40
N THR A 486 15.37 -0.02 -19.92
CA THR A 486 14.75 -0.87 -18.87
C THR A 486 14.78 -0.27 -17.46
N GLN A 487 15.57 0.79 -17.23
CA GLN A 487 15.78 1.40 -15.90
C GLN A 487 14.94 2.65 -15.66
N ASN A 488 13.92 2.92 -16.51
CA ASN A 488 12.98 4.05 -16.41
C ASN A 488 13.67 5.42 -16.28
N GLY A 489 13.81 6.14 -17.41
CA GLY A 489 14.45 7.47 -17.48
C GLY A 489 15.03 7.79 -18.85
N THR A 490 15.26 6.74 -19.66
CA THR A 490 15.62 6.82 -21.08
C THR A 490 14.37 6.56 -21.95
N GLY A 491 14.14 7.37 -22.98
CA GLY A 491 12.93 7.28 -23.80
C GLY A 491 12.89 8.20 -25.02
N PHE A 492 11.78 8.15 -25.76
CA PHE A 492 11.54 8.95 -26.95
C PHE A 492 10.80 10.25 -26.62
N LEU A 493 11.09 11.33 -27.36
CA LEU A 493 10.47 12.64 -27.16
C LEU A 493 9.45 12.91 -28.26
N GLY A 494 8.29 13.48 -27.87
CA GLY A 494 7.26 13.93 -28.81
C GLY A 494 6.37 12.82 -29.36
N GLY A 495 6.32 11.67 -28.69
CA GLY A 495 5.46 10.53 -29.03
C GLY A 495 6.23 9.24 -29.34
N VAL A 496 5.47 8.16 -29.51
CA VAL A 496 6.02 6.85 -29.86
C VAL A 496 6.41 6.83 -31.34
N PRO A 497 7.67 6.48 -31.69
CA PRO A 497 8.06 6.34 -33.09
C PRO A 497 7.17 5.34 -33.85
N PRO A 498 6.67 5.66 -35.06
CA PRO A 498 5.85 4.73 -35.83
C PRO A 498 6.60 3.42 -36.17
N GLU A 499 7.93 3.49 -36.27
CA GLU A 499 8.79 2.34 -36.54
C GLU A 499 8.66 1.24 -35.45
N LEU A 500 8.29 1.60 -34.22
CA LEU A 500 8.04 0.63 -33.15
C LEU A 500 6.74 -0.17 -33.35
N ARG A 501 5.80 0.34 -34.15
CA ARG A 501 4.56 -0.36 -34.50
C ARG A 501 4.70 -1.12 -35.82
N ASP A 502 5.35 -0.48 -36.79
CA ASP A 502 5.42 -0.97 -38.16
C ASP A 502 6.46 -2.11 -38.36
N ASP A 503 7.53 -2.16 -37.56
CA ASP A 503 8.52 -3.25 -37.63
C ASP A 503 8.08 -4.42 -36.71
N PRO A 504 7.79 -5.61 -37.28
CA PRO A 504 7.37 -6.79 -36.51
C PRO A 504 8.38 -7.20 -35.43
N ASP A 505 9.67 -6.97 -35.61
CA ASP A 505 10.69 -7.36 -34.64
C ASP A 505 10.76 -6.41 -33.45
N LEU A 506 10.37 -5.13 -33.64
CA LEU A 506 10.31 -4.12 -32.59
C LEU A 506 8.95 -4.12 -31.88
N SER A 507 7.86 -4.29 -32.61
CA SER A 507 6.50 -4.32 -32.05
C SER A 507 6.30 -5.49 -31.08
N ASN A 508 6.96 -6.61 -31.34
CA ASN A 508 6.98 -7.78 -30.46
C ASN A 508 7.98 -7.66 -29.31
N PHE A 509 9.00 -6.80 -29.43
CA PHE A 509 10.03 -6.60 -28.42
C PHE A 509 9.63 -5.54 -27.38
N VAL A 510 8.81 -4.56 -27.76
CA VAL A 510 8.22 -3.58 -26.83
C VAL A 510 6.90 -4.14 -26.28
N LEU A 511 6.77 -4.26 -24.96
CA LEU A 511 5.54 -4.68 -24.28
C LEU A 511 4.49 -3.57 -24.28
N LYS A 512 4.89 -2.37 -23.86
CA LYS A 512 4.01 -1.20 -23.79
C LYS A 512 4.84 0.08 -23.77
N THR A 513 4.18 1.19 -24.05
CA THR A 513 4.75 2.53 -24.02
C THR A 513 3.96 3.41 -23.08
N ASN A 514 4.65 4.07 -22.16
CA ASN A 514 4.03 4.94 -21.16
C ASN A 514 4.71 6.29 -21.13
N SER A 515 3.97 7.38 -20.90
CA SER A 515 4.62 8.66 -20.61
C SER A 515 5.27 8.60 -19.22
N ALA A 516 6.38 9.33 -19.06
CA ALA A 516 7.04 9.49 -17.76
C ALA A 516 6.10 10.08 -16.71
N ALA A 517 5.23 11.01 -17.13
CA ALA A 517 4.20 11.59 -16.28
C ALA A 517 3.19 10.55 -15.78
N HIS A 518 2.76 9.62 -16.65
CA HIS A 518 1.87 8.51 -16.28
C HIS A 518 2.54 7.57 -15.26
N LEU A 519 3.79 7.15 -15.50
CA LEU A 519 4.51 6.25 -14.59
C LEU A 519 4.67 6.85 -13.19
N TRP A 520 5.09 8.13 -13.11
CA TRP A 520 5.16 8.84 -11.84
C TRP A 520 3.78 8.98 -11.18
N ALA A 521 2.76 9.36 -11.95
CA ALA A 521 1.41 9.55 -11.41
C ALA A 521 0.87 8.26 -10.81
N LYS A 522 1.09 7.12 -11.48
CA LYS A 522 0.74 5.79 -11.00
C LYS A 522 1.47 5.44 -9.70
N GLY A 523 2.80 5.63 -9.64
CA GLY A 523 3.57 5.39 -8.42
C GLY A 523 3.13 6.27 -7.25
N ASN A 524 2.90 7.56 -7.51
CA ASN A 524 2.41 8.51 -6.50
C ASN A 524 0.97 8.18 -6.03
N ALA A 525 0.10 7.70 -6.93
CA ALA A 525 -1.24 7.24 -6.56
C ALA A 525 -1.19 6.03 -5.63
N SER A 526 -0.34 5.03 -5.94
CA SER A 526 -0.13 3.85 -5.11
C SER A 526 0.48 4.25 -3.74
N LEU A 527 1.50 5.11 -3.72
CA LEU A 527 2.10 5.64 -2.48
C LEU A 527 1.05 6.36 -1.60
N ARG A 528 0.19 7.18 -2.18
CA ARG A 528 -0.90 7.87 -1.45
C ARG A 528 -1.92 6.88 -0.91
N ALA A 529 -2.25 5.84 -1.66
CA ALA A 529 -3.12 4.76 -1.21
C ALA A 529 -2.54 4.07 0.02
N ASP A 530 -1.30 3.61 -0.08
CA ASP A 530 -0.58 2.93 1.00
C ASP A 530 -0.45 3.83 2.24
N THR A 531 -0.20 5.12 2.03
CA THR A 531 -0.19 6.12 3.12
C THR A 531 -1.53 6.17 3.85
N VAL A 532 -2.64 6.29 3.11
CA VAL A 532 -3.99 6.29 3.69
C VAL A 532 -4.27 4.98 4.41
N ALA A 533 -3.86 3.84 3.84
CA ALA A 533 -3.98 2.53 4.47
C ALA A 533 -3.25 2.49 5.81
N LEU A 534 -1.98 2.88 5.83
CA LEU A 534 -1.17 2.87 7.03
C LEU A 534 -1.72 3.80 8.11
N VAL A 535 -2.15 5.01 7.74
CA VAL A 535 -2.75 5.99 8.67
C VAL A 535 -4.08 5.50 9.23
N LEU A 536 -5.01 5.05 8.38
CA LEU A 536 -6.27 4.43 8.82
C LEU A 536 -5.99 3.22 9.71
N GLY A 537 -4.94 2.48 9.40
CA GLY A 537 -4.53 1.34 10.16
C GLY A 537 -4.00 1.66 11.56
N VAL A 538 -3.17 2.70 11.69
CA VAL A 538 -2.73 3.23 12.98
C VAL A 538 -3.94 3.67 13.81
N ILE A 539 -4.89 4.40 13.21
CA ILE A 539 -6.10 4.87 13.90
C ILE A 539 -6.94 3.68 14.37
N ALA A 540 -7.20 2.70 13.49
CA ALA A 540 -7.97 1.51 13.82
C ALA A 540 -7.30 0.69 14.94
N ALA A 541 -6.00 0.41 14.83
CA ALA A 541 -5.25 -0.33 15.83
C ALA A 541 -5.21 0.40 17.19
N ALA A 542 -5.06 1.74 17.19
CA ALA A 542 -5.13 2.55 18.39
C ALA A 542 -6.53 2.49 19.05
N LEU A 543 -7.61 2.62 18.26
CA LEU A 543 -8.99 2.50 18.77
C LEU A 543 -9.27 1.11 19.34
N ILE A 544 -8.76 0.05 18.71
CA ILE A 544 -8.82 -1.32 19.22
C ILE A 544 -8.06 -1.43 20.55
N ALA A 545 -6.84 -0.88 20.63
CA ALA A 545 -6.04 -0.90 21.85
C ALA A 545 -6.76 -0.19 23.02
N LEU A 546 -7.38 0.97 22.76
CA LEU A 546 -8.16 1.71 23.75
C LEU A 546 -9.41 0.93 24.17
N THR A 547 -10.13 0.33 23.23
CA THR A 547 -11.31 -0.51 23.53
C THR A 547 -10.92 -1.71 24.39
N MET A 548 -9.79 -2.35 24.07
CA MET A 548 -9.26 -3.45 24.85
C MET A 548 -8.78 -3.02 26.23
N ALA A 549 -8.24 -1.80 26.37
CA ALA A 549 -7.88 -1.23 27.66
C ALA A 549 -9.10 -1.12 28.61
N VAL A 550 -10.25 -0.69 28.07
CA VAL A 550 -11.53 -0.60 28.78
C VAL A 550 -11.99 -1.99 29.23
N ILE A 551 -11.98 -2.98 28.33
CA ILE A 551 -12.38 -4.36 28.63
C ILE A 551 -11.44 -5.00 29.67
N ALA A 552 -10.14 -4.84 29.48
CA ALA A 552 -9.11 -5.29 30.40
C ALA A 552 -9.30 -4.70 31.80
N GLY A 553 -9.61 -3.40 31.89
CA GLY A 553 -9.90 -2.75 33.17
C GLY A 553 -11.17 -3.28 33.83
N PHE A 554 -12.23 -3.52 33.05
CA PHE A 554 -13.45 -4.14 33.54
C PHE A 554 -13.20 -5.56 34.10
N LEU A 555 -12.45 -6.40 33.38
CA LEU A 555 -12.10 -7.76 33.79
C LEU A 555 -11.22 -7.76 35.05
N TYR A 556 -10.20 -6.90 35.10
CA TYR A 556 -9.29 -6.79 36.23
C TYR A 556 -10.06 -6.45 37.51
N ARG A 557 -10.93 -5.43 37.44
CA ARG A 557 -11.79 -5.05 38.57
C ARG A 557 -12.66 -6.22 39.01
N LYS A 558 -13.27 -6.96 38.08
CA LYS A 558 -14.11 -8.10 38.41
C LYS A 558 -13.33 -9.19 39.14
N LEU A 559 -12.12 -9.46 38.69
CA LEU A 559 -11.25 -10.47 39.26
C LEU A 559 -10.79 -10.10 40.67
N PHE A 560 -10.47 -8.84 40.91
CA PHE A 560 -9.98 -8.34 42.20
C PHE A 560 -11.04 -7.63 43.05
N ALA A 561 -12.34 -7.79 42.74
CA ALA A 561 -13.42 -7.01 43.35
C ALA A 561 -13.50 -7.13 44.88
N GLN A 562 -13.12 -8.28 45.44
CA GLN A 562 -13.08 -8.50 46.90
C GLN A 562 -11.88 -7.80 47.53
N ARG A 563 -10.67 -7.97 46.97
CA ARG A 563 -9.45 -7.30 47.46
C ARG A 563 -9.55 -5.78 47.36
N LEU A 564 -10.06 -5.26 46.25
CA LEU A 564 -10.21 -3.82 46.05
C LEU A 564 -11.22 -3.19 47.03
N ARG A 565 -12.27 -3.93 47.40
CA ARG A 565 -13.18 -3.49 48.48
C ARG A 565 -12.46 -3.42 49.83
N VAL A 566 -11.71 -4.45 50.19
CA VAL A 566 -10.94 -4.50 51.44
C VAL A 566 -9.93 -3.35 51.49
N TYR A 567 -9.18 -3.10 50.42
CA TYR A 567 -8.23 -1.98 50.36
C TYR A 567 -8.89 -0.61 50.49
N ARG A 568 -10.09 -0.43 49.93
CA ARG A 568 -10.87 0.80 50.11
C ARG A 568 -11.32 0.98 51.55
N PHE A 569 -11.76 -0.09 52.23
CA PHE A 569 -12.11 -0.03 53.66
C PHE A 569 -10.90 0.26 54.55
N MET A 570 -9.72 -0.26 54.19
CA MET A 570 -8.46 -0.02 54.92
C MET A 570 -7.83 1.35 54.62
N GLY A 571 -8.47 2.21 53.82
CA GLY A 571 -7.93 3.53 53.47
C GLY A 571 -6.64 3.49 52.65
N ILE A 572 -6.32 2.35 52.03
CA ILE A 572 -5.09 2.20 51.25
C ILE A 572 -5.20 3.05 49.98
N PRO A 573 -4.19 3.88 49.66
CA PRO A 573 -4.22 4.73 48.48
C PRO A 573 -4.32 3.87 47.20
N MET A 574 -5.08 4.38 46.23
CA MET A 574 -5.37 3.66 44.98
C MET A 574 -4.08 3.26 44.22
N THR A 575 -3.02 4.05 44.30
CA THR A 575 -1.71 3.74 43.71
C THR A 575 -1.14 2.41 44.24
N ARG A 576 -1.24 2.15 45.55
CA ARG A 576 -0.83 0.85 46.15
C ARG A 576 -1.80 -0.27 45.83
N ALA A 577 -3.11 0.01 45.81
CA ALA A 577 -4.13 -0.97 45.51
C ALA A 577 -4.00 -1.56 44.09
N TYR A 578 -3.46 -0.77 43.14
CA TYR A 578 -3.32 -1.13 41.73
C TYR A 578 -1.87 -1.42 41.29
N ARG A 579 -0.91 -1.57 42.22
CA ARG A 579 0.52 -1.71 41.88
C ARG A 579 0.83 -2.76 40.81
N TYR A 580 0.16 -3.90 40.85
CA TYR A 580 0.41 -5.00 39.92
C TYR A 580 -0.08 -4.72 38.50
N LEU A 581 -1.12 -3.90 38.37
CA LEU A 581 -1.59 -3.43 37.08
C LEU A 581 -0.61 -2.41 36.50
N TRP A 582 -0.16 -1.44 37.32
CA TRP A 582 0.86 -0.47 36.90
C TRP A 582 2.16 -1.16 36.46
N LEU A 583 2.60 -2.20 37.17
CA LEU A 583 3.75 -3.00 36.76
C LEU A 583 3.53 -3.73 35.42
N ALA A 584 2.32 -4.25 35.20
CA ALA A 584 1.99 -4.90 33.92
C ALA A 584 1.94 -3.89 32.76
N ASP A 585 1.35 -2.72 32.99
CA ASP A 585 1.28 -1.63 31.99
C ASP A 585 2.68 -1.04 31.72
N ALA A 586 3.53 -0.91 32.74
CA ALA A 586 4.92 -0.54 32.57
C ALA A 586 5.71 -1.59 31.78
N ALA A 587 5.48 -2.88 32.03
CA ALA A 587 6.09 -3.95 31.24
C ALA A 587 5.65 -3.91 29.77
N ILE A 588 4.37 -3.62 29.49
CA ILE A 588 3.88 -3.42 28.12
C ILE A 588 4.62 -2.24 27.47
N CYS A 589 4.78 -1.12 28.17
CA CYS A 589 5.54 0.03 27.68
C CYS A 589 7.02 -0.32 27.40
N CYS A 590 7.67 -1.09 28.28
CA CYS A 590 9.03 -1.56 28.03
C CYS A 590 9.11 -2.47 26.80
N VAL A 591 8.12 -3.35 26.58
CA VAL A 591 8.08 -4.22 25.41
C VAL A 591 7.86 -3.41 24.12
N THR A 592 7.01 -2.38 24.13
CA THR A 592 6.82 -1.52 22.95
C THR A 592 8.09 -0.72 22.63
N ILE A 593 8.79 -0.21 23.65
CA ILE A 593 10.10 0.43 23.49
C ILE A 593 11.11 -0.54 22.89
N ALA A 594 11.21 -1.75 23.43
CA ALA A 594 12.14 -2.76 22.95
C ALA A 594 11.84 -3.19 21.50
N TYR A 595 10.55 -3.30 21.15
CA TYR A 595 10.12 -3.64 19.79
C TYR A 595 10.52 -2.56 18.78
N LEU A 596 10.26 -1.29 19.08
CA LEU A 596 10.69 -0.17 18.23
C LEU A 596 12.20 -0.06 18.12
N TRP A 597 12.91 -0.29 19.23
CA TRP A 597 14.38 -0.31 19.22
C TRP A 597 14.94 -1.43 18.34
N PHE A 598 14.33 -2.63 18.40
CA PHE A 598 14.71 -3.76 17.56
C PHE A 598 14.46 -3.45 16.08
N LYS A 599 13.28 -2.91 15.74
CA LYS A 599 12.96 -2.47 14.37
C LYS A 599 13.93 -1.40 13.85
N GLY A 600 14.22 -0.38 14.66
CA GLY A 600 15.24 0.62 14.32
C GLY A 600 16.67 0.06 14.30
N GLY A 601 16.93 -1.09 14.93
CA GLY A 601 18.17 -1.84 14.80
C GLY A 601 18.37 -2.38 13.38
N GLN A 602 17.33 -2.96 12.79
CA GLN A 602 17.36 -3.49 11.42
C GLN A 602 17.66 -2.39 10.39
N ALA A 603 17.01 -1.23 10.52
CA ALA A 603 17.27 -0.10 9.65
C ALA A 603 18.73 0.41 9.76
N ARG A 604 19.28 0.48 10.97
CA ARG A 604 20.68 0.87 11.20
C ARG A 604 21.69 -0.14 10.68
N GLU A 605 21.34 -1.43 10.66
CA GLU A 605 22.18 -2.47 10.05
C GLU A 605 22.22 -2.34 8.53
N LEU A 606 21.07 -2.08 7.90
CA LEU A 606 20.98 -1.80 6.46
C LEU A 606 21.70 -0.49 6.09
N GLU A 607 21.52 0.56 6.89
CA GLU A 607 22.20 1.85 6.71
C GLU A 607 23.74 1.68 6.75
N ARG A 608 24.27 0.82 7.63
CA ARG A 608 25.72 0.53 7.68
C ARG A 608 26.25 -0.21 6.45
N MET A 609 25.40 -0.95 5.75
CA MET A 609 25.79 -1.62 4.51
C MET A 609 25.82 -0.66 3.31
N ASN A 610 25.33 0.58 3.48
CA ASN A 610 25.21 1.60 2.42
C ASN A 610 24.61 1.00 1.13
N SER A 611 23.71 0.05 1.28
CA SER A 611 23.05 -0.66 0.19
C SER A 611 21.55 -0.43 0.34
N MET A 612 20.89 0.07 -0.72
CA MET A 612 19.44 0.29 -0.78
C MET A 612 18.90 1.38 0.17
N PRO A 613 19.27 2.67 -0.02
CA PRO A 613 18.82 3.78 0.83
C PRO A 613 17.29 3.94 0.85
N ALA A 614 16.61 3.65 -0.26
CA ALA A 614 15.15 3.60 -0.33
C ALA A 614 14.54 2.65 0.71
N VAL A 615 15.09 1.43 0.84
CA VAL A 615 14.64 0.42 1.82
C VAL A 615 14.93 0.87 3.25
N VAL A 616 16.08 1.51 3.47
CA VAL A 616 16.43 2.09 4.78
C VAL A 616 15.42 3.16 5.18
N ALA A 617 15.02 4.03 4.25
CA ALA A 617 14.02 5.08 4.49
C ALA A 617 12.65 4.48 4.89
N GLN A 618 12.21 3.40 4.24
CA GLN A 618 10.95 2.72 4.58
C GLN A 618 10.97 2.13 6.00
N LEU A 619 12.10 1.58 6.44
CA LEU A 619 12.24 0.86 7.71
C LEU A 619 12.66 1.75 8.88
N LYS A 620 12.98 3.03 8.63
CA LYS A 620 13.50 3.96 9.62
C LYS A 620 12.49 4.18 10.75
N VAL A 621 12.98 4.14 11.99
CA VAL A 621 12.19 4.49 13.18
C VAL A 621 12.60 5.88 13.63
N THR A 622 11.77 6.88 13.34
CA THR A 622 12.01 8.27 13.73
C THR A 622 11.78 8.50 15.24
N PRO A 623 12.35 9.58 15.83
CA PRO A 623 12.05 9.97 17.20
C PRO A 623 10.55 10.22 17.46
N GLU A 624 9.84 10.69 16.43
CA GLU A 624 8.39 10.90 16.46
C GLU A 624 7.62 9.58 16.53
N ALA A 625 8.01 8.60 15.70
CA ALA A 625 7.44 7.25 15.77
C ALA A 625 7.61 6.65 17.17
N MET A 626 8.79 6.86 17.77
CA MET A 626 9.08 6.47 19.15
C MET A 626 8.16 7.17 20.16
N ALA A 627 8.02 8.48 20.05
CA ALA A 627 7.18 9.28 20.94
C ALA A 627 5.70 8.87 20.85
N TYR A 628 5.16 8.68 19.65
CA TYR A 628 3.78 8.24 19.45
C TYR A 628 3.53 6.82 19.96
N GLY A 629 4.46 5.89 19.73
CA GLY A 629 4.33 4.51 20.21
C GLY A 629 4.34 4.41 21.74
N VAL A 630 5.24 5.16 22.39
CA VAL A 630 5.28 5.27 23.86
C VAL A 630 4.04 5.99 24.38
N GLY A 631 3.64 7.10 23.74
CA GLY A 631 2.45 7.86 24.07
C GLY A 631 1.16 7.03 24.04
N LEU A 632 0.99 6.20 23.01
CA LEU A 632 -0.14 5.27 22.90
C LEU A 632 -0.14 4.23 24.04
N SER A 633 1.03 3.67 24.38
CA SER A 633 1.17 2.72 25.47
C SER A 633 0.78 3.33 26.83
N ILE A 634 1.19 4.58 27.07
CA ILE A 634 0.81 5.35 28.26
C ILE A 634 -0.70 5.63 28.27
N LEU A 635 -1.27 6.04 27.12
CA LEU A 635 -2.70 6.31 26.99
C LEU A 635 -3.54 5.06 27.29
N VAL A 636 -3.15 3.90 26.78
CA VAL A 636 -3.79 2.60 27.07
C VAL A 636 -3.77 2.30 28.57
N ALA A 637 -2.65 2.56 29.26
CA ALA A 637 -2.56 2.39 30.71
C ALA A 637 -3.54 3.33 31.45
N VAL A 638 -3.56 4.62 31.08
CA VAL A 638 -4.44 5.63 31.66
C VAL A 638 -5.91 5.27 31.48
N VAL A 639 -6.33 4.90 30.26
CA VAL A 639 -7.72 4.51 29.96
C VAL A 639 -8.14 3.29 30.77
N SER A 640 -7.26 2.30 30.91
CA SER A 640 -7.55 1.10 31.71
C SER A 640 -7.81 1.46 33.18
N VAL A 641 -6.94 2.30 33.77
CA VAL A 641 -7.07 2.77 35.15
C VAL A 641 -8.33 3.63 35.34
N MET A 642 -8.57 4.60 34.44
CA MET A 642 -9.75 5.46 34.49
C MET A 642 -11.05 4.66 34.42
N THR A 643 -11.12 3.68 33.52
CA THR A 643 -12.27 2.78 33.42
C THR A 643 -12.54 2.08 34.76
N MET A 644 -11.49 1.59 35.41
CA MET A 644 -11.61 0.95 36.72
C MET A 644 -12.10 1.89 37.81
N VAL A 645 -11.55 3.11 37.89
CA VAL A 645 -11.95 4.14 38.85
C VAL A 645 -13.41 4.54 38.62
N HIS A 646 -13.82 4.76 37.37
CA HIS A 646 -15.18 5.16 37.03
C HIS A 646 -16.21 4.10 37.45
N ILE A 647 -15.93 2.82 37.17
CA ILE A 647 -16.80 1.72 37.62
C ILE A 647 -16.78 1.64 39.17
N SER A 648 -15.67 2.00 39.84
CA SER A 648 -15.52 1.96 41.31
C SER A 648 -16.38 3.00 41.99
N TYR A 649 -16.46 4.17 41.38
CA TYR A 649 -17.31 5.25 41.83
C TYR A 649 -18.79 4.91 41.65
N ARG A 650 -19.20 4.48 40.45
CA ARG A 650 -20.62 4.13 40.17
C ARG A 650 -21.15 2.99 41.05
N ALA A 651 -20.33 1.99 41.33
CA ALA A 651 -20.72 0.85 42.17
C ALA A 651 -20.74 1.15 43.68
N GLY A 652 -20.25 2.32 44.12
CA GLY A 652 -20.33 2.76 45.51
C GLY A 652 -21.48 3.73 45.78
N LYS A 653 -22.14 4.24 44.73
CA LYS A 653 -23.37 5.06 44.83
C LYS A 653 -24.66 4.22 44.78
N ARG A 654 -24.58 2.95 44.39
CA ARG A 654 -25.64 1.94 44.51
C ARG A 654 -25.23 0.98 45.61
#